data_AF-A0A679KSV1-F1
#
_entry.id   AF-A0A679KSV1-F1
#
_cell.length_a   1.000
_cell.length_b   1.000
_cell.length_c   1.000
_cell.angle_alpha   90.00
_cell.angle_beta   90.00
_cell.angle_gamma   90.00
#
_symmetry.space_group_name_H-M   'P 1'
#
loop_
_entity.id
_entity.type
_entity.pdbx_description
1 polymer ?
#
loop_
_entity_poly.entity_id
_entity_poly.type
_entity_poly.pdbx_seq_one_letter_code
_entity_poly.pdbx_strand_id
1 'polypeptide(L)'
;MSASNDGLLQKWLEQSANAGTAGPGTPDPAQRAKEITDKLKNDFQDAWDKLKTSLSKGEASEITKLCHKQVKWNTDPRPGGNESFEREYKKDLCAGLMGIRYFMSGITELGGNTRDAKIEENLPEDKWFARCTVGMLALSEIYGDHCKLNEVIEQISDRVEWTLAQRLKGHMYMMKKCEGKVDAIDLFIGRTILQDQIRNWAEGKRASGTRSGAWRVGTLWGNRWKQVCNGGKGTTKMEDERKKENLKTNASSMTKLMKLDSIPAGSSHAVSIGDILVDTDNKYATKEDTLRQVFQDVMQNDSSGPLNIGQVMEKLKKETETTTADVCIKGENDLCKRLKCMENYLEATKTITGAQTTPTNTFWEDNGAVKALWEELAEEMKKTDGKAKDGTPNGCEALQNPSDKTACNYLHAGFTELYTTPTPAASSSATTATPSVLNNPSFRQTMGCFLLHAYAKHMKEKATCLIDDGIKQAFDTAGQGKSGNGDIPCKWEQEKYDSCNININGVAGQGGSAKDKVDAVLKADKDNIDKMAKQINTVTDLCDQVKCVTTRWMKDKANNGGNDRTWNDVWDQVKEQIKELAAGTTEDKKSAVSSICSKLSKDSDGKEACLLIAAGLKNLYDIKDDQNGVDAVKASFQRTMRCVLLNAIADKLQDDKFPCKDEKKTKEGIEKAFGQSATIMGQGEGCRNGNVTCFKCERMTLEKLKDCNLDSPGTTQNVKEKVDDLLKNGGQDEMKKIKDNAIKDIC
;
A
#
# COMPACT_ATOMS: atom_id res chain seq x y z
N MET A 1 34.84 14.02 -5.40
CA MET A 1 35.94 13.46 -4.57
C MET A 1 35.35 13.09 -3.22
N SER A 2 34.91 11.84 -3.08
CA SER A 2 34.33 11.30 -1.84
C SER A 2 35.26 10.21 -1.33
N ALA A 3 35.65 10.32 -0.06
CA ALA A 3 36.61 9.47 0.61
C ALA A 3 36.36 7.98 0.33
N SER A 4 37.42 7.28 -0.07
CA SER A 4 37.48 5.83 -0.19
C SER A 4 37.12 5.18 1.15
N ASN A 5 35.88 4.72 1.30
CA ASN A 5 35.47 3.97 2.47
C ASN A 5 35.96 2.52 2.34
N ASP A 6 36.92 2.20 3.19
CA ASP A 6 37.76 1.00 3.20
C ASP A 6 36.99 -0.22 3.78
N GLY A 7 35.86 -0.58 3.15
CA GLY A 7 34.92 -1.63 3.60
C GLY A 7 35.44 -3.06 3.45
N LEU A 8 35.12 -3.94 4.41
CA LEU A 8 35.66 -5.31 4.43
C LEU A 8 35.18 -6.17 3.24
N LEU A 9 33.91 -6.05 2.86
CA LEU A 9 33.36 -6.72 1.68
C LEU A 9 34.06 -6.28 0.40
N GLN A 10 34.31 -4.97 0.23
CA GLN A 10 35.01 -4.46 -0.94
C GLN A 10 36.41 -5.07 -1.06
N LYS A 11 37.18 -5.10 0.05
CA LYS A 11 38.51 -5.74 0.07
C LYS A 11 38.44 -7.24 -0.18
N TRP A 12 37.42 -7.92 0.37
CA TRP A 12 37.20 -9.34 0.09
C TRP A 12 36.96 -9.57 -1.40
N LEU A 13 36.15 -8.72 -2.06
CA LEU A 13 35.89 -8.80 -3.49
C LEU A 13 37.16 -8.52 -4.33
N GLU A 14 37.94 -7.50 -3.98
CA GLU A 14 39.19 -7.15 -4.66
C GLU A 14 40.20 -8.32 -4.68
N GLN A 15 40.28 -9.06 -3.57
CA GLN A 15 41.18 -10.21 -3.41
C GLN A 15 40.60 -11.50 -4.01
N SER A 16 39.29 -11.73 -3.84
CA SER A 16 38.64 -13.00 -4.17
C SER A 16 38.19 -13.10 -5.62
N ALA A 17 37.77 -12.00 -6.23
CA ALA A 17 37.21 -12.01 -7.58
C ALA A 17 38.25 -11.88 -8.70
N ASN A 18 39.44 -11.36 -8.37
CA ASN A 18 40.56 -11.19 -9.32
C ASN A 18 41.60 -12.32 -9.25
N ALA A 19 41.48 -13.23 -8.27
CA ALA A 19 42.29 -14.43 -8.16
C ALA A 19 41.84 -15.50 -9.17
N GLY A 20 42.07 -15.26 -10.47
CA GLY A 20 41.71 -16.23 -11.53
C GLY A 20 41.69 -15.69 -12.96
N THR A 21 41.86 -14.39 -13.20
CA THR A 21 41.75 -13.80 -14.55
C THR A 21 43.11 -13.55 -15.19
N ALA A 22 43.61 -14.53 -15.94
CA ALA A 22 44.39 -14.34 -17.18
C ALA A 22 44.85 -15.71 -17.74
N GLY A 23 44.16 -16.24 -18.74
CA GLY A 23 44.64 -17.39 -19.51
C GLY A 23 43.62 -17.92 -20.55
N PRO A 24 44.08 -18.62 -21.61
CA PRO A 24 43.17 -19.29 -22.54
C PRO A 24 42.44 -20.41 -21.81
N GLY A 25 41.11 -20.31 -21.69
CA GLY A 25 40.27 -21.25 -20.92
C GLY A 25 39.43 -20.62 -19.80
N THR A 26 39.26 -19.28 -19.79
CA THR A 26 38.43 -18.58 -18.80
C THR A 26 37.01 -19.16 -18.76
N PRO A 27 36.49 -19.56 -17.58
CA PRO A 27 35.12 -20.06 -17.45
C PRO A 27 34.10 -18.99 -17.89
N ASP A 28 32.93 -19.44 -18.36
CA ASP A 28 31.84 -18.53 -18.69
C ASP A 28 31.40 -17.69 -17.46
N PRO A 29 30.70 -16.56 -17.65
CA PRO A 29 30.26 -15.70 -16.55
C PRO A 29 29.46 -16.40 -15.45
N ALA A 30 28.66 -17.42 -15.79
CA ALA A 30 27.86 -18.14 -14.82
C ALA A 30 28.75 -19.03 -13.93
N GLN A 31 29.74 -19.68 -14.52
CA GLN A 31 30.72 -20.48 -13.80
C GLN A 31 31.63 -19.62 -12.91
N ARG A 32 32.08 -18.45 -13.38
CA ARG A 32 32.84 -17.49 -12.56
C ARG A 32 32.02 -16.93 -11.39
N ALA A 33 30.78 -16.51 -11.65
CA ALA A 33 29.86 -16.07 -10.60
C ALA A 33 29.62 -17.18 -9.56
N LYS A 34 29.58 -18.43 -10.03
CA LYS A 34 29.50 -19.60 -9.17
C LYS A 34 30.71 -19.76 -8.28
N GLU A 35 31.91 -19.69 -8.83
CA GLU A 35 33.15 -19.83 -8.07
C GLU A 35 33.29 -18.73 -6.99
N ILE A 36 32.92 -17.49 -7.30
CA ILE A 36 32.91 -16.39 -6.32
C ILE A 36 31.91 -16.66 -5.19
N THR A 37 30.69 -17.08 -5.54
CA THR A 37 29.63 -17.37 -4.56
C THR A 37 30.02 -18.55 -3.66
N ASP A 38 30.60 -19.60 -4.25
CA ASP A 38 31.05 -20.79 -3.54
C ASP A 38 32.24 -20.45 -2.62
N LYS A 39 33.19 -19.60 -3.06
CA LYS A 39 34.28 -19.11 -2.20
C LYS A 39 33.74 -18.30 -1.03
N LEU A 40 32.79 -17.39 -1.27
CA LEU A 40 32.18 -16.60 -0.20
C LEU A 40 31.54 -17.48 0.87
N LYS A 41 30.79 -18.50 0.43
CA LYS A 41 30.16 -19.50 1.28
C LYS A 41 31.20 -20.28 2.08
N ASN A 42 32.27 -20.75 1.43
CA ASN A 42 33.35 -21.47 2.10
C ASN A 42 34.06 -20.59 3.13
N ASP A 43 34.32 -19.32 2.83
CA ASP A 43 34.96 -18.40 3.77
C ASP A 43 34.08 -18.16 5.02
N PHE A 44 32.76 -18.04 4.84
CA PHE A 44 31.81 -17.93 5.95
C PHE A 44 31.72 -19.24 6.74
N GLN A 45 31.73 -20.37 6.05
CA GLN A 45 31.71 -21.69 6.67
C GLN A 45 32.96 -21.95 7.52
N ASP A 46 34.14 -21.62 6.99
CA ASP A 46 35.43 -21.73 7.70
C ASP A 46 35.44 -20.85 8.96
N ALA A 47 35.01 -19.60 8.81
CA ALA A 47 34.88 -18.64 9.91
C ALA A 47 33.91 -19.18 10.99
N TRP A 48 32.78 -19.74 10.55
CA TRP A 48 31.79 -20.34 11.44
C TRP A 48 32.31 -21.57 12.16
N ASP A 49 32.95 -22.52 11.47
CA ASP A 49 33.44 -23.74 12.09
C ASP A 49 34.52 -23.44 13.13
N LYS A 50 35.36 -22.42 12.91
CA LYS A 50 36.29 -21.92 13.93
C LYS A 50 35.55 -21.39 15.16
N LEU A 51 34.58 -20.49 14.98
CA LEU A 51 33.83 -19.89 16.09
C LEU A 51 33.00 -20.94 16.84
N LYS A 52 32.24 -21.76 16.12
CA LYS A 52 31.46 -22.89 16.62
C LYS A 52 32.31 -23.86 17.43
N THR A 53 33.51 -24.18 16.95
CA THR A 53 34.45 -25.06 17.66
C THR A 53 34.92 -24.42 18.96
N SER A 54 35.21 -23.10 18.94
CA SER A 54 35.51 -22.37 20.16
C SER A 54 34.34 -22.49 21.15
N LEU A 55 33.16 -21.98 20.79
CA LEU A 55 31.99 -21.93 21.67
C LEU A 55 31.55 -23.31 22.20
N SER A 56 31.89 -24.40 21.52
CA SER A 56 31.64 -25.77 21.98
C SER A 56 32.56 -26.27 23.10
N LYS A 57 33.68 -25.58 23.37
CA LYS A 57 34.72 -25.95 24.32
C LYS A 57 34.76 -25.01 25.54
N GLY A 58 35.59 -25.36 26.52
CA GLY A 58 35.97 -24.46 27.63
C GLY A 58 36.65 -23.19 27.11
N GLU A 59 36.43 -22.09 27.81
CA GLU A 59 36.97 -20.77 27.51
C GLU A 59 38.46 -20.65 27.88
N ALA A 60 39.15 -19.70 27.26
CA ALA A 60 40.53 -19.37 27.60
C ALA A 60 40.66 -18.89 29.06
N SER A 61 41.78 -19.20 29.72
CA SER A 61 42.00 -18.93 31.16
C SER A 61 41.86 -17.46 31.55
N GLU A 62 42.21 -16.56 30.63
CA GLU A 62 42.02 -15.12 30.74
C GLU A 62 40.56 -14.68 30.67
N ILE A 63 39.73 -15.34 29.84
CA ILE A 63 38.27 -15.13 29.82
C ILE A 63 37.68 -15.63 31.14
N THR A 64 38.10 -16.80 31.63
CA THR A 64 37.70 -17.28 32.96
C THR A 64 38.08 -16.27 34.04
N LYS A 65 39.30 -15.74 34.01
CA LYS A 65 39.77 -14.74 34.97
C LYS A 65 38.93 -13.46 34.93
N LEU A 66 38.63 -12.96 33.74
CA LEU A 66 37.77 -11.80 33.56
C LEU A 66 36.37 -12.06 34.12
N CYS A 67 35.66 -13.05 33.56
CA CYS A 67 34.25 -13.30 33.83
C CYS A 67 34.00 -13.84 35.25
N HIS A 68 34.88 -14.69 35.80
CA HIS A 68 34.64 -15.35 37.08
C HIS A 68 35.31 -14.67 38.28
N LYS A 69 36.39 -13.89 38.07
CA LYS A 69 37.19 -13.32 39.17
C LYS A 69 37.22 -11.79 39.19
N GLN A 70 37.21 -11.13 38.03
CA GLN A 70 37.41 -9.67 37.96
C GLN A 70 36.09 -8.89 37.88
N VAL A 71 35.07 -9.45 37.24
CA VAL A 71 33.73 -8.84 37.17
C VAL A 71 32.93 -9.22 38.42
N LYS A 72 32.34 -8.23 39.08
CA LYS A 72 31.42 -8.44 40.21
C LYS A 72 29.99 -8.41 39.68
N TRP A 73 29.37 -9.58 39.62
CA TRP A 73 27.99 -9.72 39.14
C TRP A 73 26.99 -9.36 40.22
N ASN A 74 26.27 -8.26 40.02
CA ASN A 74 25.11 -7.93 40.83
C ASN A 74 23.98 -8.93 40.52
N THR A 75 23.24 -9.35 41.56
CA THR A 75 22.07 -10.22 41.45
C THR A 75 20.84 -9.51 41.97
N ASP A 76 19.68 -9.76 41.36
CA ASP A 76 18.42 -9.23 41.85
C ASP A 76 17.99 -10.00 43.12
N PRO A 77 17.73 -9.33 44.26
CA PRO A 77 17.22 -10.00 45.45
C PRO A 77 15.77 -10.46 45.19
N ARG A 78 15.59 -11.73 44.79
CA ARG A 78 14.26 -12.33 44.59
C ARG A 78 13.90 -13.24 45.77
N PRO A 79 12.66 -13.16 46.30
CA PRO A 79 12.17 -14.11 47.28
C PRO A 79 12.18 -15.53 46.70
N GLY A 80 13.00 -16.42 47.25
CA GLY A 80 13.15 -17.82 46.80
C GLY A 80 14.07 -18.04 45.60
N GLY A 81 14.77 -17.01 45.10
CA GLY A 81 15.79 -17.14 44.05
C GLY A 81 17.14 -17.58 44.63
N ASN A 82 17.82 -18.53 43.99
CA ASN A 82 19.17 -18.92 44.40
C ASN A 82 20.19 -17.94 43.76
N GLU A 83 20.58 -16.89 44.48
CA GLU A 83 21.52 -15.86 43.99
C GLU A 83 22.83 -16.44 43.43
N SER A 84 23.27 -17.59 43.95
CA SER A 84 24.45 -18.30 43.43
C SER A 84 24.29 -18.67 41.96
N PHE A 85 23.07 -18.97 41.54
CA PHE A 85 22.77 -19.52 40.24
C PHE A 85 22.69 -18.43 39.15
N GLU A 86 22.12 -17.26 39.47
CA GLU A 86 22.19 -16.10 38.58
C GLU A 86 23.63 -15.60 38.40
N ARG A 87 24.46 -15.62 39.46
CA ARG A 87 25.89 -15.27 39.34
C ARG A 87 26.62 -16.21 38.37
N GLU A 88 26.48 -17.52 38.54
CA GLU A 88 27.11 -18.48 37.61
C GLU A 88 26.54 -18.34 36.19
N TYR A 89 25.25 -18.06 36.05
CA TYR A 89 24.63 -17.81 34.75
C TYR A 89 25.22 -16.59 34.02
N LYS A 90 25.44 -15.48 34.73
CA LYS A 90 26.07 -14.27 34.16
C LYS A 90 27.54 -14.51 33.78
N LYS A 91 28.27 -15.32 34.57
CA LYS A 91 29.65 -15.73 34.26
C LYS A 91 29.73 -16.53 32.95
N ASP A 92 28.87 -17.54 32.81
CA ASP A 92 28.80 -18.38 31.62
C ASP A 92 28.42 -17.56 30.38
N LEU A 93 27.45 -16.64 30.50
CA LEU A 93 27.06 -15.74 29.42
C LEU A 93 28.24 -14.84 29.01
N CYS A 94 28.93 -14.24 29.99
CA CYS A 94 30.14 -13.46 29.74
C CYS A 94 31.20 -14.26 28.96
N ALA A 95 31.44 -15.52 29.32
CA ALA A 95 32.41 -16.36 28.64
C ALA A 95 32.01 -16.66 27.17
N GLY A 96 30.73 -16.81 26.90
CA GLY A 96 30.19 -16.92 25.54
C GLY A 96 30.42 -15.66 24.70
N LEU A 97 30.05 -14.50 25.24
CA LEU A 97 30.22 -13.19 24.59
C LEU A 97 31.70 -12.85 24.32
N MET A 98 32.56 -13.14 25.30
CA MET A 98 34.00 -12.95 25.16
C MET A 98 34.61 -13.84 24.07
N GLY A 99 34.11 -15.08 23.92
CA GLY A 99 34.55 -15.96 22.83
C GLY A 99 34.25 -15.37 21.45
N ILE A 100 33.10 -14.74 21.27
CA ILE A 100 32.75 -14.03 20.02
C ILE A 100 33.65 -12.80 19.84
N ARG A 101 33.86 -11.98 20.89
CA ARG A 101 34.74 -10.79 20.80
C ARG A 101 36.19 -11.16 20.51
N TYR A 102 36.70 -12.26 21.06
CA TYR A 102 38.02 -12.80 20.75
C TYR A 102 38.12 -13.19 19.27
N PHE A 103 37.15 -13.96 18.78
CA PHE A 103 37.11 -14.39 17.39
C PHE A 103 37.11 -13.21 16.39
N MET A 104 36.29 -12.19 16.68
CA MET A 104 36.22 -10.95 15.91
C MET A 104 37.46 -10.06 16.08
N SER A 105 38.32 -10.32 17.06
CA SER A 105 39.61 -9.64 17.24
C SER A 105 40.79 -10.45 16.70
N GLY A 106 40.54 -11.50 15.92
CA GLY A 106 41.58 -12.35 15.33
C GLY A 106 42.25 -13.30 16.31
N ILE A 107 41.57 -13.63 17.41
CA ILE A 107 42.05 -14.56 18.44
C ILE A 107 41.23 -15.85 18.34
N THR A 108 41.91 -17.01 18.31
CA THR A 108 41.28 -18.33 18.30
C THR A 108 41.57 -19.08 19.57
N GLU A 109 40.53 -19.46 20.29
CA GLU A 109 40.65 -20.25 21.52
C GLU A 109 41.10 -21.69 21.18
N LEU A 110 42.24 -22.09 21.73
CA LEU A 110 42.79 -23.44 21.62
C LEU A 110 42.13 -24.30 22.71
N GLY A 111 40.86 -24.65 22.51
CA GLY A 111 40.08 -25.34 23.54
C GLY A 111 40.64 -26.73 23.90
N GLY A 112 40.25 -27.23 25.09
CA GLY A 112 40.79 -28.46 25.69
C GLY A 112 41.39 -28.18 27.07
N ASN A 113 42.28 -29.04 27.56
CA ASN A 113 42.93 -28.89 28.88
C ASN A 113 43.90 -27.69 28.95
N THR A 114 44.33 -27.16 27.82
CA THR A 114 45.29 -26.04 27.74
C THR A 114 44.69 -24.70 28.14
N ARG A 115 43.37 -24.49 27.91
CA ARG A 115 42.65 -23.23 28.17
C ARG A 115 43.43 -22.00 27.69
N ASP A 116 44.06 -22.09 26.52
CA ASP A 116 44.87 -21.02 25.92
C ASP A 116 44.19 -20.50 24.65
N ALA A 117 44.66 -19.37 24.14
CA ALA A 117 44.19 -18.75 22.92
C ALA A 117 45.37 -18.37 22.02
N LYS A 118 45.22 -18.43 20.71
CA LYS A 118 46.27 -18.05 19.77
C LYS A 118 45.85 -16.78 19.02
N ILE A 119 46.77 -15.83 18.91
CA ILE A 119 46.63 -14.71 17.98
C ILE A 119 46.90 -15.27 16.57
N GLU A 120 45.94 -15.14 15.66
CA GLU A 120 46.15 -15.48 14.26
C GLU A 120 46.87 -14.32 13.57
N GLU A 121 48.18 -14.26 13.77
CA GLU A 121 49.06 -13.29 13.12
C GLU A 121 48.96 -13.41 11.59
N ASN A 122 49.00 -12.26 10.91
CA ASN A 122 48.94 -12.15 9.45
C ASN A 122 47.66 -12.71 8.80
N LEU A 123 46.52 -12.60 9.48
CA LEU A 123 45.21 -12.83 8.87
C LEU A 123 45.06 -12.01 7.57
N PRO A 124 44.86 -12.66 6.41
CA PRO A 124 44.56 -11.99 5.15
C PRO A 124 43.37 -11.04 5.28
N GLU A 125 43.38 -9.95 4.50
CA GLU A 125 42.37 -8.91 4.67
C GLU A 125 40.96 -9.36 4.29
N ASP A 126 40.83 -10.25 3.29
CA ASP A 126 39.58 -10.92 2.92
C ASP A 126 38.97 -11.77 4.06
N LYS A 127 39.80 -12.43 4.87
CA LYS A 127 39.31 -13.27 6.00
C LYS A 127 38.67 -12.44 7.13
N TRP A 128 38.92 -11.14 7.21
CA TRP A 128 38.28 -10.28 8.21
C TRP A 128 36.79 -10.07 7.93
N PHE A 129 36.39 -9.99 6.66
CA PHE A 129 34.97 -9.87 6.28
C PHE A 129 34.14 -11.01 6.88
N ALA A 130 34.55 -12.26 6.60
CA ALA A 130 33.87 -13.44 7.14
C ALA A 130 33.85 -13.46 8.67
N ARG A 131 34.97 -13.13 9.33
CA ARG A 131 35.04 -13.09 10.80
C ARG A 131 34.07 -12.09 11.42
N CYS A 132 34.05 -10.86 10.90
CA CYS A 132 33.23 -9.81 11.49
C CYS A 132 31.74 -10.10 11.27
N THR A 133 31.34 -10.49 10.05
CA THR A 133 29.96 -10.82 9.71
C THR A 133 29.45 -12.04 10.48
N VAL A 134 30.20 -13.15 10.46
CA VAL A 134 29.82 -14.38 11.19
C VAL A 134 29.79 -14.16 12.69
N GLY A 135 30.74 -13.39 13.25
CA GLY A 135 30.74 -13.04 14.66
C GLY A 135 29.50 -12.24 15.08
N MET A 136 29.08 -11.28 14.25
CA MET A 136 27.87 -10.48 14.49
C MET A 136 26.60 -11.33 14.44
N LEU A 137 26.47 -12.20 13.43
CA LEU A 137 25.33 -13.10 13.30
C LEU A 137 25.29 -14.12 14.46
N ALA A 138 26.45 -14.68 14.83
CA ALA A 138 26.56 -15.59 15.95
C ALA A 138 26.16 -14.93 17.28
N LEU A 139 26.50 -13.65 17.49
CA LEU A 139 26.05 -12.93 18.68
C LEU A 139 24.53 -12.89 18.75
N SER A 140 23.87 -12.53 17.65
CA SER A 140 22.41 -12.43 17.61
C SER A 140 21.73 -13.79 17.73
N GLU A 141 22.09 -14.75 16.88
CA GLU A 141 21.43 -16.05 16.79
C GLU A 141 21.71 -16.96 18.00
N ILE A 142 22.86 -16.81 18.67
CA ILE A 142 23.23 -17.65 19.82
C ILE A 142 22.89 -16.99 21.15
N TYR A 143 22.97 -15.67 21.28
CA TYR A 143 22.80 -15.00 22.59
C TYR A 143 21.78 -13.87 22.59
N GLY A 144 21.29 -13.42 21.43
CA GLY A 144 20.45 -12.23 21.30
C GLY A 144 19.16 -12.28 22.11
N ASP A 145 18.52 -13.45 22.26
CA ASP A 145 17.27 -13.62 22.99
C ASP A 145 17.43 -13.88 24.51
N HIS A 146 18.63 -13.66 25.03
CA HIS A 146 18.96 -13.96 26.43
C HIS A 146 18.57 -12.81 27.38
N CYS A 147 17.85 -13.13 28.46
CA CYS A 147 17.23 -12.09 29.34
C CYS A 147 18.23 -11.22 30.12
N LYS A 148 19.46 -11.69 30.32
CA LYS A 148 20.53 -10.97 31.03
C LYS A 148 21.61 -10.41 30.09
N LEU A 149 21.40 -10.44 28.78
CA LEU A 149 22.41 -10.02 27.80
C LEU A 149 22.82 -8.56 27.99
N ASN A 150 21.84 -7.65 28.05
CA ASN A 150 22.08 -6.21 28.29
C ASN A 150 22.92 -5.97 29.55
N GLU A 151 22.47 -6.49 30.69
CA GLU A 151 23.16 -6.35 31.97
C GLU A 151 24.61 -6.86 31.92
N VAL A 152 24.84 -8.00 31.25
CA VAL A 152 26.18 -8.57 31.14
C VAL A 152 27.05 -7.69 30.26
N ILE A 153 26.57 -7.27 29.07
CA ILE A 153 27.32 -6.40 28.16
C ILE A 153 27.71 -5.10 28.85
N GLU A 154 26.79 -4.47 29.58
CA GLU A 154 27.07 -3.22 30.30
C GLU A 154 28.20 -3.38 31.33
N GLN A 155 28.22 -4.49 32.07
CA GLN A 155 29.22 -4.72 33.12
C GLN A 155 30.60 -5.12 32.58
N ILE A 156 30.68 -5.68 31.37
CA ILE A 156 31.95 -6.16 30.80
C ILE A 156 32.56 -5.22 29.79
N SER A 157 31.79 -4.34 29.14
CA SER A 157 32.21 -3.56 27.96
C SER A 157 33.62 -2.95 28.09
N ASP A 158 33.89 -2.16 29.14
CA ASP A 158 35.22 -1.52 29.32
C ASP A 158 36.33 -2.53 29.61
N ARG A 159 36.00 -3.62 30.31
CA ARG A 159 36.96 -4.67 30.69
C ARG A 159 37.28 -5.61 29.54
N VAL A 160 36.35 -5.81 28.60
CA VAL A 160 36.57 -6.53 27.34
C VAL A 160 37.69 -5.86 26.58
N GLU A 161 37.57 -4.54 26.36
CA GLU A 161 38.56 -3.76 25.62
C GLU A 161 39.93 -3.78 26.30
N TRP A 162 39.95 -3.63 27.64
CA TRP A 162 41.19 -3.75 28.40
C TRP A 162 41.83 -5.13 28.25
N THR A 163 41.05 -6.21 28.35
CA THR A 163 41.54 -7.59 28.27
C THR A 163 42.10 -7.90 26.88
N LEU A 164 41.39 -7.50 25.83
CA LEU A 164 41.84 -7.61 24.45
C LEU A 164 43.13 -6.81 24.21
N ALA A 165 43.23 -5.58 24.73
CA ALA A 165 44.43 -4.75 24.58
C ALA A 165 45.66 -5.38 25.26
N GLN A 166 45.46 -6.04 26.41
CA GLN A 166 46.55 -6.78 27.06
C GLN A 166 46.99 -8.00 26.25
N ARG A 167 46.04 -8.77 25.69
CA ARG A 167 46.36 -9.97 24.90
C ARG A 167 47.01 -9.61 23.57
N LEU A 168 46.51 -8.58 22.90
CA LEU A 168 46.97 -8.10 21.60
C LEU A 168 48.08 -7.05 21.73
N LYS A 169 48.88 -7.09 22.79
CA LYS A 169 50.04 -6.21 22.94
C LYS A 169 51.01 -6.45 21.77
N GLY A 170 51.21 -5.45 20.93
CA GLY A 170 51.95 -5.56 19.66
C GLY A 170 51.09 -5.77 18.41
N HIS A 171 49.79 -6.07 18.57
CA HIS A 171 48.81 -6.34 17.51
C HIS A 171 47.49 -5.57 17.71
N MET A 172 47.50 -4.44 18.43
CA MET A 172 46.29 -3.70 18.83
C MET A 172 45.39 -3.28 17.66
N TYR A 173 45.94 -3.13 16.45
CA TYR A 173 45.17 -2.83 15.25
C TYR A 173 44.10 -3.90 14.93
N MET A 174 44.31 -5.15 15.36
CA MET A 174 43.38 -6.27 15.12
C MET A 174 42.05 -6.09 15.86
N MET A 175 42.05 -5.43 17.02
CA MET A 175 40.80 -5.12 17.75
C MET A 175 39.87 -4.22 16.94
N LYS A 176 40.46 -3.29 16.17
CA LYS A 176 39.74 -2.30 15.38
C LYS A 176 39.32 -2.80 14.00
N LYS A 177 39.64 -4.05 13.64
CA LYS A 177 39.38 -4.57 12.30
C LYS A 177 37.88 -4.74 12.03
N CYS A 178 37.07 -5.06 13.03
CA CYS A 178 35.61 -5.16 12.90
C CYS A 178 34.84 -3.90 13.33
N GLU A 179 35.44 -3.00 14.12
CA GLU A 179 34.75 -1.83 14.67
C GLU A 179 34.24 -0.91 13.56
N GLY A 180 32.92 -0.67 13.53
CA GLY A 180 32.26 0.16 12.52
C GLY A 180 32.38 -0.33 11.07
N LYS A 181 32.79 -1.60 10.84
CA LYS A 181 33.06 -2.14 9.50
C LYS A 181 32.07 -3.17 8.99
N VAL A 182 31.08 -3.53 9.80
CA VAL A 182 29.96 -4.39 9.40
C VAL A 182 28.75 -3.50 9.18
N ASP A 183 28.28 -3.43 7.95
CA ASP A 183 27.10 -2.66 7.57
C ASP A 183 25.88 -3.55 7.23
N ALA A 184 24.81 -2.94 6.73
CA ALA A 184 23.59 -3.64 6.36
C ALA A 184 23.79 -4.62 5.19
N ILE A 185 24.66 -4.31 4.22
CA ILE A 185 24.96 -5.17 3.07
C ILE A 185 25.72 -6.41 3.56
N ASP A 186 26.69 -6.22 4.45
CA ASP A 186 27.46 -7.32 5.04
C ASP A 186 26.56 -8.32 5.77
N LEU A 187 25.61 -7.81 6.58
CA LEU A 187 24.64 -8.65 7.27
C LEU A 187 23.63 -9.29 6.33
N PHE A 188 23.16 -8.59 5.31
CA PHE A 188 22.27 -9.15 4.29
C PHE A 188 22.91 -10.38 3.60
N ILE A 189 24.18 -10.27 3.22
CA ILE A 189 24.96 -11.38 2.65
C ILE A 189 25.17 -12.50 3.69
N GLY A 190 25.61 -12.13 4.89
CA GLY A 190 25.79 -13.04 6.02
C GLY A 190 24.57 -13.90 6.29
N ARG A 191 23.40 -13.26 6.32
CA ARG A 191 22.11 -13.90 6.59
C ARG A 191 21.71 -14.86 5.49
N THR A 192 21.80 -14.40 4.25
CA THR A 192 21.51 -15.20 3.06
C THR A 192 22.31 -16.50 3.03
N ILE A 193 23.55 -16.49 3.51
CA ILE A 193 24.46 -17.65 3.39
C ILE A 193 24.45 -18.56 4.62
N LEU A 194 24.41 -18.00 5.84
CA LEU A 194 24.83 -18.75 7.04
C LEU A 194 23.86 -18.69 8.23
N GLN A 195 22.88 -17.77 8.24
CA GLN A 195 22.02 -17.56 9.41
C GLN A 195 21.31 -18.84 9.87
N ASP A 196 20.65 -19.55 8.96
CA ASP A 196 19.92 -20.78 9.30
C ASP A 196 20.83 -21.84 9.91
N GLN A 197 22.08 -21.92 9.44
CA GLN A 197 23.03 -22.88 9.97
C GLN A 197 23.47 -22.54 11.40
N ILE A 198 23.71 -21.25 11.70
CA ILE A 198 24.04 -20.80 13.05
C ILE A 198 22.84 -21.04 13.98
N ARG A 199 21.63 -20.67 13.54
CA ARG A 199 20.39 -20.84 14.30
C ARG A 199 20.12 -22.29 14.64
N ASN A 200 20.11 -23.17 13.63
CA ASN A 200 19.84 -24.60 13.81
C ASN A 200 20.86 -25.24 14.76
N TRP A 201 22.14 -24.84 14.66
CA TRP A 201 23.16 -25.28 15.61
C TRP A 201 22.89 -24.77 17.03
N ALA A 202 22.58 -23.48 17.18
CA ALA A 202 22.30 -22.87 18.47
C ALA A 202 21.10 -23.56 19.14
N GLU A 203 19.99 -23.72 18.43
CA GLU A 203 18.78 -24.41 18.90
C GLU A 203 19.06 -25.85 19.30
N GLY A 204 19.78 -26.62 18.48
CA GLY A 204 20.15 -27.99 18.80
C GLY A 204 21.01 -28.09 20.07
N LYS A 205 21.95 -27.15 20.26
CA LYS A 205 22.77 -27.05 21.48
C LYS A 205 21.96 -26.63 22.70
N ARG A 206 21.09 -25.63 22.56
CA ARG A 206 20.15 -25.17 23.60
C ARG A 206 19.25 -26.31 24.07
N ALA A 207 18.66 -27.06 23.15
CA ALA A 207 17.80 -28.22 23.45
C ALA A 207 18.55 -29.35 24.18
N SER A 208 19.84 -29.54 23.87
CA SER A 208 20.68 -30.57 24.49
C SER A 208 21.10 -30.26 25.93
N GLY A 209 20.95 -29.00 26.39
CA GLY A 209 21.19 -28.60 27.77
C GLY A 209 22.59 -28.97 28.29
N THR A 210 22.66 -29.45 29.53
CA THR A 210 23.89 -29.88 30.20
C THR A 210 24.42 -31.25 29.74
N ARG A 211 23.64 -32.01 28.96
CA ARG A 211 23.99 -33.39 28.56
C ARG A 211 25.01 -33.44 27.42
N SER A 212 24.91 -32.51 26.46
CA SER A 212 25.83 -32.41 25.30
C SER A 212 25.78 -31.05 24.58
N GLY A 213 25.11 -30.04 25.16
CA GLY A 213 24.82 -28.76 24.53
C GLY A 213 25.97 -27.74 24.52
N ALA A 214 27.16 -28.12 24.98
CA ALA A 214 28.26 -27.20 25.33
C ALA A 214 27.86 -26.19 26.42
N TRP A 215 28.71 -26.00 27.44
CA TRP A 215 28.30 -25.23 28.61
C TRP A 215 28.08 -23.74 28.31
N ARG A 216 28.84 -23.14 27.38
CA ARG A 216 28.65 -21.75 26.93
C ARG A 216 27.36 -21.50 26.14
N VAL A 217 26.68 -22.56 25.68
CA VAL A 217 25.44 -22.44 24.89
C VAL A 217 24.34 -23.24 25.57
N GLY A 218 24.36 -24.57 25.50
CA GLY A 218 23.30 -25.42 26.04
C GLY A 218 23.01 -25.23 27.53
N THR A 219 24.03 -25.02 28.38
CA THR A 219 23.79 -24.89 29.83
C THR A 219 23.06 -23.60 30.18
N LEU A 220 23.27 -22.53 29.41
CA LEU A 220 22.53 -21.28 29.58
C LEU A 220 21.03 -21.50 29.34
N TRP A 221 20.63 -22.11 28.23
CA TRP A 221 19.19 -22.30 27.89
C TRP A 221 18.53 -23.53 28.50
N GLY A 222 19.29 -24.44 29.11
CA GLY A 222 18.74 -25.60 29.81
C GLY A 222 17.98 -25.22 31.08
N ASN A 223 18.24 -25.93 32.19
CA ASN A 223 17.58 -25.62 33.45
C ASN A 223 17.90 -24.20 33.98
N ARG A 224 18.99 -23.58 33.48
CA ARG A 224 19.42 -22.28 34.01
C ARG A 224 18.54 -21.11 33.63
N TRP A 225 18.20 -21.00 32.34
CA TRP A 225 17.32 -19.94 31.85
C TRP A 225 15.96 -19.94 32.55
N LYS A 226 15.35 -21.11 32.77
CA LYS A 226 14.04 -21.19 33.46
C LYS A 226 14.08 -20.64 34.88
N GLN A 227 15.18 -20.88 35.61
CA GLN A 227 15.32 -20.41 36.99
C GLN A 227 15.67 -18.92 37.04
N VAL A 228 16.57 -18.44 36.17
CA VAL A 228 17.03 -17.04 36.20
C VAL A 228 16.07 -16.12 35.45
N CYS A 229 15.72 -16.46 34.22
CA CYS A 229 14.86 -15.64 33.39
C CYS A 229 13.40 -15.81 33.76
N ASN A 230 12.88 -17.02 34.03
CA ASN A 230 11.44 -17.29 34.20
C ASN A 230 10.94 -17.41 35.64
N GLY A 231 11.81 -17.25 36.64
CA GLY A 231 11.42 -17.42 38.05
C GLY A 231 10.80 -18.80 38.35
N GLY A 232 11.06 -19.81 37.51
CA GLY A 232 10.53 -21.17 37.65
C GLY A 232 9.08 -21.38 37.23
N LYS A 233 8.38 -20.42 36.61
CA LYS A 233 6.96 -20.55 36.20
C LYS A 233 6.70 -20.06 34.78
N GLY A 234 6.04 -20.86 33.94
CA GLY A 234 5.56 -20.42 32.62
C GLY A 234 5.27 -21.57 31.63
N THR A 235 4.41 -21.31 30.65
CA THR A 235 4.16 -22.22 29.50
C THR A 235 5.17 -21.96 28.39
N THR A 236 5.39 -22.93 27.48
CA THR A 236 6.31 -22.79 26.34
C THR A 236 6.03 -21.55 25.50
N LYS A 237 4.76 -21.22 25.27
CA LYS A 237 4.34 -20.03 24.50
C LYS A 237 4.83 -18.72 25.15
N MET A 238 4.71 -18.61 26.48
CA MET A 238 5.15 -17.44 27.24
C MET A 238 6.68 -17.33 27.24
N GLU A 239 7.39 -18.46 27.20
CA GLU A 239 8.85 -18.47 27.06
C GLU A 239 9.28 -17.91 25.69
N ASP A 240 8.60 -18.29 24.61
CA ASP A 240 8.95 -17.85 23.26
C ASP A 240 8.61 -16.37 23.01
N GLU A 241 7.47 -15.88 23.51
CA GLU A 241 7.13 -14.44 23.47
C GLU A 241 8.19 -13.60 24.19
N ARG A 242 8.66 -14.06 25.34
CA ARG A 242 9.66 -13.33 26.12
C ARG A 242 11.06 -13.39 25.54
N LYS A 243 11.44 -14.49 24.87
CA LYS A 243 12.67 -14.55 24.07
C LYS A 243 12.63 -13.53 22.93
N LYS A 244 11.49 -13.43 22.23
CA LYS A 244 11.29 -12.43 21.17
C LYS A 244 11.39 -11.00 21.70
N GLU A 245 10.82 -10.73 22.88
CA GLU A 245 10.96 -9.45 23.55
C GLU A 245 12.42 -9.14 23.93
N ASN A 246 13.09 -10.09 24.58
CA ASN A 246 14.51 -9.95 24.95
C ASN A 246 15.37 -9.65 23.72
N LEU A 247 15.16 -10.38 22.62
CA LEU A 247 15.91 -10.18 21.37
C LEU A 247 15.81 -8.74 20.89
N LYS A 248 14.59 -8.17 20.86
CA LYS A 248 14.37 -6.76 20.50
C LYS A 248 15.04 -5.80 21.48
N THR A 249 14.87 -6.00 22.79
CA THR A 249 15.49 -5.11 23.80
C THR A 249 17.01 -5.20 23.83
N ASN A 250 17.57 -6.30 23.35
CA ASN A 250 19.01 -6.52 23.32
C ASN A 250 19.69 -5.97 22.07
N ALA A 251 18.94 -5.53 21.05
CA ALA A 251 19.47 -5.05 19.77
C ALA A 251 20.59 -4.01 19.94
N SER A 252 20.34 -2.96 20.72
CA SER A 252 21.29 -1.87 20.95
C SER A 252 22.53 -2.30 21.74
N SER A 253 22.40 -3.24 22.67
CA SER A 253 23.56 -3.74 23.41
C SER A 253 24.43 -4.63 22.54
N MET A 254 23.83 -5.41 21.63
CA MET A 254 24.59 -6.22 20.68
C MET A 254 25.42 -5.33 19.74
N THR A 255 24.81 -4.26 19.18
CA THR A 255 25.55 -3.32 18.34
C THR A 255 26.62 -2.56 19.13
N LYS A 256 26.36 -2.18 20.38
CA LYS A 256 27.33 -1.54 21.27
C LYS A 256 28.51 -2.44 21.64
N LEU A 257 28.25 -3.70 22.01
CA LEU A 257 29.30 -4.70 22.29
C LEU A 257 30.23 -4.82 21.09
N MET A 258 29.69 -4.65 19.89
CA MET A 258 30.41 -4.79 18.63
C MET A 258 30.97 -3.47 18.07
N LYS A 259 30.79 -2.36 18.79
CA LYS A 259 31.24 -1.01 18.38
C LYS A 259 30.68 -0.59 17.02
N LEU A 260 29.39 -0.88 16.78
CA LEU A 260 28.65 -0.50 15.57
C LEU A 260 27.73 0.71 15.78
N ASP A 261 27.70 1.26 17.01
CA ASP A 261 26.98 2.45 17.43
C ASP A 261 27.55 3.78 16.88
N SER A 262 28.66 3.71 16.13
CA SER A 262 29.34 4.87 15.52
C SER A 262 28.73 5.33 14.18
N ILE A 263 27.70 4.64 13.67
CA ILE A 263 27.01 4.99 12.43
C ILE A 263 25.88 5.97 12.79
N PRO A 264 25.89 7.21 12.28
CA PRO A 264 24.85 8.19 12.61
C PRO A 264 23.47 7.66 12.24
N ALA A 265 22.52 7.75 13.17
CA ALA A 265 21.09 7.68 12.89
C ALA A 265 20.70 8.92 12.07
N GLY A 266 21.01 8.88 10.78
CA GLY A 266 20.96 10.02 9.87
C GLY A 266 19.90 9.90 8.78
N SER A 267 18.78 9.24 9.04
CA SER A 267 17.50 9.48 8.39
C SER A 267 16.46 8.75 9.24
N SER A 268 15.26 9.29 9.39
CA SER A 268 14.27 8.74 10.32
C SER A 268 13.78 7.32 10.00
N HIS A 269 14.29 6.64 8.95
CA HIS A 269 13.77 5.35 8.49
C HIS A 269 14.81 4.44 7.78
N ALA A 270 16.12 4.65 7.92
CA ALA A 270 17.09 3.62 7.54
C ALA A 270 17.01 2.49 8.57
N VAL A 271 16.67 1.27 8.14
CA VAL A 271 16.63 0.08 9.01
C VAL A 271 17.97 -0.03 9.74
N SER A 272 17.92 -0.12 11.07
CA SER A 272 19.14 -0.16 11.86
C SER A 272 19.80 -1.54 11.75
N ILE A 273 21.12 -1.59 11.94
CA ILE A 273 21.85 -2.87 12.09
C ILE A 273 21.20 -3.73 13.19
N GLY A 274 20.69 -3.09 14.25
CA GLY A 274 19.94 -3.77 15.31
C GLY A 274 18.70 -4.49 14.79
N ASP A 275 17.89 -3.82 13.98
CA ASP A 275 16.66 -4.38 13.39
C ASP A 275 16.95 -5.58 12.48
N ILE A 276 18.02 -5.50 11.68
CA ILE A 276 18.48 -6.62 10.84
C ILE A 276 18.90 -7.80 11.71
N LEU A 277 19.61 -7.57 12.82
CA LEU A 277 20.09 -8.67 13.66
C LEU A 277 18.97 -9.39 14.40
N VAL A 278 17.94 -8.68 14.85
CA VAL A 278 16.85 -9.26 15.65
C VAL A 278 15.73 -9.89 14.82
N ASP A 279 15.84 -9.87 13.48
CA ASP A 279 14.83 -10.44 12.61
C ASP A 279 14.83 -11.99 12.61
N THR A 280 13.92 -12.59 13.34
CA THR A 280 13.80 -14.05 13.40
C THR A 280 13.26 -14.68 12.12
N ASP A 281 12.58 -13.90 11.27
CA ASP A 281 11.80 -14.42 10.15
C ASP A 281 12.60 -14.45 8.84
N ASN A 282 13.90 -14.13 8.90
CA ASN A 282 14.81 -14.06 7.76
C ASN A 282 14.33 -13.14 6.63
N LYS A 283 13.67 -12.04 7.00
CA LYS A 283 13.12 -11.01 6.11
C LYS A 283 14.20 -10.18 5.43
N TYR A 284 15.35 -9.97 6.09
CA TYR A 284 16.49 -9.22 5.56
C TYR A 284 17.53 -10.10 4.88
N ALA A 285 17.09 -11.12 4.15
CA ALA A 285 17.94 -11.98 3.34
C ALA A 285 17.27 -12.25 1.99
N THR A 286 18.06 -12.76 1.04
CA THR A 286 17.58 -13.20 -0.27
C THR A 286 17.92 -14.68 -0.48
N LYS A 287 17.81 -15.16 -1.72
CA LYS A 287 18.24 -16.50 -2.10
C LYS A 287 19.70 -16.47 -2.54
N GLU A 288 20.42 -17.57 -2.32
CA GLU A 288 21.80 -17.73 -2.81
C GLU A 288 21.90 -17.48 -4.33
N ASP A 289 20.90 -17.92 -5.11
CA ASP A 289 20.81 -17.70 -6.55
C ASP A 289 20.71 -16.21 -6.92
N THR A 290 20.05 -15.39 -6.10
CA THR A 290 19.98 -13.93 -6.33
C THR A 290 21.35 -13.29 -6.15
N LEU A 291 22.10 -13.67 -5.11
CA LEU A 291 23.49 -13.21 -4.92
C LEU A 291 24.39 -13.64 -6.08
N ARG A 292 24.23 -14.88 -6.55
CA ARG A 292 24.93 -15.42 -7.71
C ARG A 292 24.62 -14.62 -8.99
N GLN A 293 23.35 -14.28 -9.19
CA GLN A 293 22.90 -13.46 -10.32
C GLN A 293 23.51 -12.05 -10.30
N VAL A 294 23.66 -11.44 -9.11
CA VAL A 294 24.33 -10.13 -8.97
C VAL A 294 25.76 -10.18 -9.53
N PHE A 295 26.53 -11.21 -9.19
CA PHE A 295 27.88 -11.38 -9.75
C PHE A 295 27.86 -11.65 -11.25
N GLN A 296 26.94 -12.52 -11.71
CA GLN A 296 26.82 -12.89 -13.12
C GLN A 296 26.47 -11.69 -14.01
N ASP A 297 25.54 -10.84 -13.58
CA ASP A 297 25.10 -9.66 -14.33
C ASP A 297 26.23 -8.66 -14.61
N VAL A 298 27.13 -8.45 -13.64
CA VAL A 298 28.26 -7.52 -13.81
C VAL A 298 29.25 -8.06 -14.85
N MET A 299 29.36 -9.40 -14.97
CA MET A 299 30.27 -10.07 -15.88
C MET A 299 29.75 -10.22 -17.32
N GLN A 300 28.46 -9.98 -17.58
CA GLN A 300 27.86 -10.12 -18.91
C GLN A 300 28.40 -9.12 -19.94
N ASN A 301 28.89 -7.96 -19.49
CA ASN A 301 29.40 -6.90 -20.38
C ASN A 301 30.89 -7.00 -20.71
N ASP A 302 31.68 -7.73 -19.93
CA ASP A 302 33.10 -8.04 -20.20
C ASP A 302 33.49 -9.36 -19.50
N SER A 303 33.25 -10.48 -20.18
CA SER A 303 33.46 -11.81 -19.62
C SER A 303 34.93 -12.17 -19.36
N SER A 304 35.85 -11.38 -19.93
CA SER A 304 37.31 -11.56 -19.87
C SER A 304 38.03 -10.61 -18.91
N GLY A 305 37.39 -9.51 -18.52
CA GLY A 305 37.96 -8.48 -17.65
C GLY A 305 37.93 -8.79 -16.15
N PRO A 306 38.66 -8.00 -15.34
CA PRO A 306 38.54 -8.02 -13.88
C PRO A 306 37.13 -7.60 -13.45
N LEU A 307 36.67 -8.13 -12.31
CA LEU A 307 35.34 -7.81 -11.81
C LEU A 307 35.23 -6.32 -11.47
N ASN A 308 34.21 -5.62 -11.99
CA ASN A 308 33.94 -4.24 -11.62
C ASN A 308 33.32 -4.18 -10.21
N ILE A 309 34.19 -4.06 -9.20
CA ILE A 309 33.78 -4.06 -7.79
C ILE A 309 32.80 -2.92 -7.47
N GLY A 310 32.96 -1.75 -8.10
CA GLY A 310 32.02 -0.63 -7.93
C GLY A 310 30.60 -1.00 -8.35
N GLN A 311 30.44 -1.62 -9.52
CA GLN A 311 29.15 -2.09 -10.02
C GLN A 311 28.55 -3.23 -9.18
N VAL A 312 29.39 -4.12 -8.65
CA VAL A 312 28.95 -5.18 -7.72
C VAL A 312 28.39 -4.56 -6.45
N MET A 313 29.14 -3.63 -5.83
CA MET A 313 28.70 -2.93 -4.62
C MET A 313 27.40 -2.14 -4.85
N GLU A 314 27.27 -1.50 -6.00
CA GLU A 314 26.03 -0.81 -6.40
C GLU A 314 24.84 -1.77 -6.52
N LYS A 315 25.00 -2.93 -7.19
CA LYS A 315 23.93 -3.93 -7.32
C LYS A 315 23.57 -4.56 -5.97
N LEU A 316 24.55 -4.89 -5.14
CA LEU A 316 24.33 -5.43 -3.78
C LEU A 316 23.61 -4.41 -2.89
N LYS A 317 24.00 -3.13 -2.97
CA LYS A 317 23.29 -2.05 -2.27
C LYS A 317 21.86 -1.95 -2.76
N LYS A 318 21.62 -1.94 -4.08
CA LYS A 318 20.27 -1.88 -4.66
C LYS A 318 19.39 -3.05 -4.20
N GLU A 319 19.92 -4.28 -4.19
CA GLU A 319 19.20 -5.47 -3.72
C GLU A 319 18.86 -5.33 -2.23
N THR A 320 19.84 -4.94 -1.40
CA THR A 320 19.66 -4.74 0.04
C THR A 320 18.59 -3.67 0.35
N GLU A 321 18.62 -2.53 -0.34
CA GLU A 321 17.62 -1.46 -0.22
C GLU A 321 16.24 -1.94 -0.68
N THR A 322 16.18 -2.75 -1.74
CA THR A 322 14.92 -3.30 -2.27
C THR A 322 14.30 -4.25 -1.26
N THR A 323 15.07 -5.18 -0.69
CA THR A 323 14.61 -6.08 0.38
C THR A 323 14.16 -5.27 1.60
N THR A 324 14.95 -4.30 2.03
CA THR A 324 14.64 -3.46 3.19
C THR A 324 13.30 -2.74 3.03
N ALA A 325 13.06 -2.14 1.86
CA ALA A 325 11.81 -1.47 1.55
C ALA A 325 10.63 -2.44 1.44
N ASP A 326 10.83 -3.63 0.86
CA ASP A 326 9.81 -4.69 0.80
C ASP A 326 9.37 -5.13 2.21
N VAL A 327 10.33 -5.31 3.12
CA VAL A 327 10.06 -5.63 4.53
C VAL A 327 9.32 -4.49 5.22
N CYS A 328 9.72 -3.24 4.99
CA CYS A 328 9.04 -2.06 5.52
C CYS A 328 7.57 -2.02 5.04
N ILE A 329 7.32 -2.19 3.74
CA ILE A 329 5.96 -2.17 3.16
C ILE A 329 5.10 -3.29 3.74
N LYS A 330 5.61 -4.52 3.80
CA LYS A 330 4.90 -5.69 4.34
C LYS A 330 4.66 -5.59 5.84
N GLY A 331 5.54 -4.92 6.58
CA GLY A 331 5.41 -4.68 8.01
C GLY A 331 4.36 -3.62 8.37
N GLU A 332 3.99 -2.76 7.42
CA GLU A 332 3.05 -1.67 7.64
C GLU A 332 1.63 -2.03 7.23
N ASN A 333 0.65 -1.51 7.98
CA ASN A 333 -0.78 -1.68 7.69
C ASN A 333 -1.42 -0.42 7.11
N ASP A 334 -0.70 0.69 7.13
CA ASP A 334 -1.16 2.00 6.68
C ASP A 334 -0.59 2.32 5.29
N LEU A 335 -1.45 2.69 4.34
CA LEU A 335 -1.06 2.96 2.96
C LEU A 335 -0.02 4.10 2.87
N CYS A 336 -0.17 5.15 3.68
CA CYS A 336 0.75 6.28 3.68
C CYS A 336 2.14 5.85 4.18
N LYS A 337 2.20 5.07 5.26
CA LYS A 337 3.48 4.51 5.74
C LYS A 337 4.16 3.61 4.72
N ARG A 338 3.41 2.77 4.01
CA ARG A 338 3.94 1.96 2.90
C ARG A 338 4.50 2.82 1.77
N LEU A 339 3.79 3.87 1.38
CA LEU A 339 4.28 4.83 0.39
C LEU A 339 5.54 5.55 0.90
N LYS A 340 5.64 5.84 2.20
CA LYS A 340 6.85 6.41 2.80
C LYS A 340 8.03 5.44 2.73
N CYS A 341 7.83 4.14 2.94
CA CYS A 341 8.86 3.12 2.71
C CYS A 341 9.39 3.16 1.27
N MET A 342 8.48 3.25 0.29
CA MET A 342 8.85 3.38 -1.13
C MET A 342 9.61 4.67 -1.42
N GLU A 343 9.18 5.82 -0.90
CA GLU A 343 9.88 7.09 -1.13
C GLU A 343 11.29 7.06 -0.54
N ASN A 344 11.47 6.48 0.65
CA ASN A 344 12.79 6.33 1.25
C ASN A 344 13.71 5.45 0.38
N TYR A 345 13.18 4.39 -0.23
CA TYR A 345 13.92 3.58 -1.22
C TYR A 345 14.32 4.41 -2.44
N LEU A 346 13.39 5.20 -2.99
CA LEU A 346 13.67 6.06 -4.14
C LEU A 346 14.76 7.09 -3.79
N GLU A 347 14.71 7.68 -2.60
CA GLU A 347 15.75 8.58 -2.10
C GLU A 347 17.11 7.88 -1.92
N ALA A 348 17.13 6.70 -1.32
CA ALA A 348 18.35 5.93 -1.11
C ALA A 348 19.00 5.56 -2.45
N THR A 349 18.20 5.15 -3.44
CA THR A 349 18.68 4.73 -4.76
C THR A 349 19.10 5.88 -5.67
N LYS A 350 18.58 7.10 -5.50
CA LYS A 350 19.09 8.33 -6.16
C LYS A 350 20.60 8.51 -5.98
N THR A 351 21.09 8.18 -4.78
CA THR A 351 22.50 8.38 -4.41
C THR A 351 23.46 7.33 -4.99
N ILE A 352 22.93 6.24 -5.53
CA ILE A 352 23.73 5.08 -5.97
C ILE A 352 24.23 5.27 -7.40
N THR A 353 23.39 5.78 -8.31
CA THR A 353 23.65 5.66 -9.76
C THR A 353 24.63 6.68 -10.34
N GLY A 354 25.06 7.71 -9.60
CA GLY A 354 26.07 8.71 -10.03
C GLY A 354 25.81 9.47 -11.35
N ALA A 355 24.76 9.13 -12.10
CA ALA A 355 24.42 9.63 -13.43
C ALA A 355 23.32 10.71 -13.35
N GLN A 356 23.45 11.74 -14.18
CA GLN A 356 22.50 12.85 -14.33
C GLN A 356 21.12 12.45 -14.88
N THR A 357 20.85 11.16 -15.13
CA THR A 357 19.58 10.63 -15.63
C THR A 357 19.19 9.39 -14.82
N THR A 358 18.26 9.56 -13.86
CA THR A 358 17.98 8.62 -12.75
C THR A 358 16.67 7.85 -12.93
N PRO A 359 16.51 6.62 -12.37
CA PRO A 359 15.22 5.91 -12.25
C PRO A 359 14.13 6.67 -11.46
N THR A 360 14.53 7.60 -10.59
CA THR A 360 13.62 8.44 -9.80
C THR A 360 13.16 9.70 -10.49
N ASN A 361 13.96 10.23 -11.42
CA ASN A 361 13.50 11.29 -12.33
C ASN A 361 12.35 10.69 -13.14
N THR A 362 12.55 9.49 -13.68
CA THR A 362 11.52 8.74 -14.41
C THR A 362 10.43 8.08 -13.55
N PHE A 363 10.39 8.21 -12.22
CA PHE A 363 9.33 7.55 -11.42
C PHE A 363 8.04 8.38 -11.40
N TRP A 364 8.18 9.65 -11.01
CA TRP A 364 7.08 10.63 -10.86
C TRP A 364 6.92 11.57 -12.07
N GLU A 365 7.73 11.42 -13.12
CA GLU A 365 7.66 12.18 -14.38
C GLU A 365 6.44 11.80 -15.25
N ASP A 366 6.13 12.67 -16.22
CA ASP A 366 4.96 12.54 -17.11
C ASP A 366 5.01 11.37 -18.09
N ASN A 367 6.13 10.64 -18.19
CA ASN A 367 6.25 9.35 -18.88
C ASN A 367 6.85 8.29 -17.96
N GLY A 368 6.63 8.47 -16.65
CA GLY A 368 7.25 7.68 -15.61
C GLY A 368 6.48 6.44 -15.21
N ALA A 369 7.06 5.69 -14.28
CA ALA A 369 6.53 4.42 -13.79
C ALA A 369 5.10 4.54 -13.22
N VAL A 370 4.78 5.64 -12.52
CA VAL A 370 3.43 5.85 -11.95
C VAL A 370 2.38 6.02 -13.03
N LYS A 371 2.69 6.77 -14.10
CA LYS A 371 1.78 6.94 -15.23
C LYS A 371 1.61 5.64 -16.01
N ALA A 372 2.70 4.91 -16.26
CA ALA A 372 2.63 3.62 -16.95
C ALA A 372 1.74 2.62 -16.18
N LEU A 373 1.84 2.57 -14.85
CA LEU A 373 0.94 1.75 -14.02
C LEU A 373 -0.51 2.25 -14.11
N TRP A 374 -0.74 3.57 -14.08
CA TRP A 374 -2.09 4.11 -14.25
C TRP A 374 -2.71 3.71 -15.60
N GLU A 375 -1.97 3.86 -16.70
CA GLU A 375 -2.42 3.49 -18.05
C GLU A 375 -2.80 2.01 -18.12
N GLU A 376 -1.97 1.12 -17.56
CA GLU A 376 -2.24 -0.32 -17.45
C GLU A 376 -3.56 -0.61 -16.71
N LEU A 377 -3.74 -0.01 -15.52
CA LEU A 377 -4.94 -0.20 -14.71
C LEU A 377 -6.19 0.39 -15.39
N ALA A 378 -6.06 1.61 -15.94
CA ALA A 378 -7.17 2.33 -16.58
C ALA A 378 -7.68 1.62 -17.84
N GLU A 379 -6.77 1.06 -18.64
CA GLU A 379 -7.10 0.21 -19.79
C GLU A 379 -7.94 -1.01 -19.37
N GLU A 380 -7.54 -1.76 -18.35
CA GLU A 380 -8.32 -2.91 -17.87
C GLU A 380 -9.69 -2.49 -17.33
N MET A 381 -9.73 -1.43 -16.52
CA MET A 381 -10.96 -0.86 -15.96
C MET A 381 -11.96 -0.44 -17.04
N LYS A 382 -11.49 0.01 -18.20
CA LYS A 382 -12.34 0.45 -19.32
C LYS A 382 -12.91 -0.67 -20.16
N LYS A 383 -12.33 -1.88 -20.14
CA LYS A 383 -12.74 -2.98 -21.04
C LYS A 383 -14.20 -3.41 -20.83
N THR A 384 -14.74 -3.29 -19.62
CA THR A 384 -16.08 -3.77 -19.30
C THR A 384 -17.13 -2.67 -19.18
N ASP A 385 -16.75 -1.39 -19.33
CA ASP A 385 -17.65 -0.24 -19.14
C ASP A 385 -18.46 -0.30 -17.84
N GLY A 386 -17.80 -0.69 -16.75
CA GLY A 386 -18.41 -0.79 -15.42
C GLY A 386 -19.34 -2.01 -15.26
N LYS A 387 -19.20 -3.03 -16.10
CA LYS A 387 -19.88 -4.33 -15.96
C LYS A 387 -18.92 -5.39 -15.43
N ALA A 388 -19.47 -6.47 -14.88
CA ALA A 388 -18.67 -7.64 -14.51
C ALA A 388 -18.06 -8.30 -15.76
N LYS A 389 -16.79 -8.72 -15.67
CA LYS A 389 -16.07 -9.38 -16.78
C LYS A 389 -16.72 -10.73 -17.09
N ASP A 390 -17.20 -10.88 -18.32
CA ASP A 390 -17.87 -12.09 -18.83
C ASP A 390 -19.08 -12.57 -18.01
N GLY A 391 -19.72 -11.67 -17.25
CA GLY A 391 -20.81 -12.04 -16.34
C GLY A 391 -20.38 -12.87 -15.13
N THR A 392 -19.08 -12.98 -14.87
CA THR A 392 -18.52 -13.70 -13.73
C THR A 392 -18.86 -12.96 -12.43
N PRO A 393 -19.43 -13.63 -11.41
CA PRO A 393 -19.70 -13.00 -10.13
C PRO A 393 -18.43 -12.43 -9.51
N ASN A 394 -18.44 -11.14 -9.20
CA ASN A 394 -17.30 -10.40 -8.65
C ASN A 394 -17.60 -9.78 -7.27
N GLY A 395 -18.76 -10.11 -6.68
CA GLY A 395 -19.18 -9.62 -5.38
C GLY A 395 -19.89 -8.27 -5.42
N CYS A 396 -20.04 -7.65 -6.60
CA CYS A 396 -20.79 -6.40 -6.77
C CYS A 396 -22.28 -6.65 -7.09
N GLU A 397 -22.71 -7.91 -7.28
CA GLU A 397 -24.05 -8.23 -7.77
C GLU A 397 -25.18 -7.89 -6.79
N ALA A 398 -24.89 -7.98 -5.50
CA ALA A 398 -25.85 -7.77 -4.41
C ALA A 398 -26.18 -6.29 -4.17
N LEU A 399 -25.38 -5.37 -4.73
CA LEU A 399 -25.59 -3.93 -4.62
C LEU A 399 -26.87 -3.53 -5.37
N GLN A 400 -27.80 -2.90 -4.65
CA GLN A 400 -29.11 -2.52 -5.19
C GLN A 400 -29.02 -1.26 -6.06
N ASN A 401 -28.18 -0.30 -5.67
CA ASN A 401 -27.97 0.92 -6.44
C ASN A 401 -27.11 0.64 -7.68
N PRO A 402 -27.60 0.91 -8.90
CA PRO A 402 -26.85 0.67 -10.13
C PRO A 402 -25.50 1.40 -10.17
N SER A 403 -25.41 2.61 -9.63
CA SER A 403 -24.15 3.36 -9.61
C SER A 403 -23.13 2.78 -8.63
N ASP A 404 -23.56 2.27 -7.47
CA ASP A 404 -22.70 1.50 -6.56
C ASP A 404 -22.12 0.28 -7.29
N LYS A 405 -22.98 -0.48 -7.98
CA LYS A 405 -22.56 -1.66 -8.75
C LYS A 405 -21.55 -1.31 -9.84
N THR A 406 -21.78 -0.23 -10.57
CA THR A 406 -20.85 0.25 -11.61
C THR A 406 -19.51 0.68 -11.02
N ALA A 407 -19.51 1.47 -9.95
CA ALA A 407 -18.28 1.90 -9.25
C ALA A 407 -17.49 0.69 -8.73
N CYS A 408 -18.19 -0.27 -8.11
CA CYS A 408 -17.61 -1.53 -7.64
C CYS A 408 -16.96 -2.32 -8.77
N ASN A 409 -17.63 -2.47 -9.92
CA ASN A 409 -17.09 -3.20 -11.07
C ASN A 409 -15.83 -2.56 -11.65
N TYR A 410 -15.79 -1.22 -11.77
CA TYR A 410 -14.59 -0.52 -12.21
C TYR A 410 -13.42 -0.77 -11.28
N LEU A 411 -13.59 -0.56 -9.97
CA LEU A 411 -12.53 -0.76 -8.99
C LEU A 411 -12.12 -2.23 -8.90
N HIS A 412 -13.06 -3.17 -8.99
CA HIS A 412 -12.76 -4.60 -9.03
C HIS A 412 -11.86 -4.96 -10.22
N ALA A 413 -12.13 -4.42 -11.41
CA ALA A 413 -11.27 -4.62 -12.58
C ALA A 413 -9.86 -4.06 -12.33
N GLY A 414 -9.76 -2.86 -11.77
CA GLY A 414 -8.47 -2.24 -11.41
C GLY A 414 -7.69 -3.06 -10.39
N PHE A 415 -8.34 -3.54 -9.33
CA PHE A 415 -7.69 -4.41 -8.34
C PHE A 415 -7.29 -5.76 -8.93
N THR A 416 -8.13 -6.34 -9.79
CA THR A 416 -7.81 -7.61 -10.44
C THR A 416 -6.52 -7.49 -11.23
N GLU A 417 -6.34 -6.41 -11.99
CA GLU A 417 -5.09 -6.11 -12.71
C GLU A 417 -3.95 -5.73 -11.74
N LEU A 418 -4.24 -5.04 -10.64
CA LEU A 418 -3.22 -4.68 -9.65
C LEU A 418 -2.56 -5.89 -8.97
N TYR A 419 -3.27 -7.01 -8.88
CA TYR A 419 -2.77 -8.24 -8.27
C TYR A 419 -2.36 -9.31 -9.31
N THR A 420 -2.31 -8.97 -10.60
CA THR A 420 -1.59 -9.81 -11.58
C THR A 420 -0.09 -9.67 -11.37
N THR A 421 0.64 -10.78 -11.51
CA THR A 421 2.11 -10.72 -11.54
C THR A 421 2.51 -10.05 -12.86
N PRO A 422 3.29 -8.96 -12.85
CA PRO A 422 3.78 -8.37 -14.08
C PRO A 422 4.55 -9.44 -14.86
N THR A 423 4.04 -9.83 -16.03
CA THR A 423 4.77 -10.70 -16.94
C THR A 423 5.91 -9.84 -17.50
N PRO A 424 7.18 -10.29 -17.47
CA PRO A 424 8.24 -9.57 -18.18
C PRO A 424 7.77 -9.44 -19.64
N ALA A 425 7.46 -8.22 -20.06
CA ALA A 425 6.87 -8.01 -21.37
C ALA A 425 7.75 -8.66 -22.43
N ALA A 426 7.19 -9.59 -23.19
CA ALA A 426 7.73 -9.94 -24.50
C ALA A 426 7.68 -8.65 -25.32
N SER A 427 8.83 -7.99 -25.39
CA SER A 427 9.23 -6.96 -26.33
C SER A 427 8.20 -6.68 -27.43
N SER A 428 7.43 -5.62 -27.25
CA SER A 428 6.85 -4.90 -28.36
C SER A 428 6.91 -3.40 -28.05
N SER A 429 7.96 -2.79 -28.59
CA SER A 429 7.95 -1.40 -29.04
C SER A 429 7.83 -0.32 -27.95
N ALA A 430 8.79 -0.30 -27.02
CA ALA A 430 9.26 0.94 -26.42
C ALA A 430 10.79 0.87 -26.29
N THR A 431 11.50 1.62 -27.15
CA THR A 431 12.92 1.90 -27.00
C THR A 431 13.17 2.50 -25.61
N THR A 432 14.15 1.94 -24.89
CA THR A 432 14.53 2.13 -23.47
C THR A 432 13.70 1.36 -22.44
N ALA A 433 13.86 0.03 -22.41
CA ALA A 433 13.44 -0.81 -21.29
C ALA A 433 14.32 -0.53 -20.06
N THR A 434 13.95 0.48 -19.26
CA THR A 434 14.43 0.58 -17.88
C THR A 434 13.56 -0.37 -17.03
N PRO A 435 14.12 -1.30 -16.24
CA PRO A 435 13.33 -2.12 -15.33
C PRO A 435 12.61 -1.20 -14.34
N SER A 436 11.29 -1.10 -14.46
CA SER A 436 10.47 -0.31 -13.54
C SER A 436 10.59 -0.91 -12.15
N VAL A 437 10.81 -0.06 -11.13
CA VAL A 437 10.78 -0.47 -9.72
C VAL A 437 9.45 -1.14 -9.33
N LEU A 438 8.39 -0.85 -10.09
CA LEU A 438 7.06 -1.45 -9.93
C LEU A 438 6.98 -2.90 -10.47
N ASN A 439 8.08 -3.49 -10.92
CA ASN A 439 8.17 -4.94 -11.11
C ASN A 439 8.17 -5.69 -9.77
N ASN A 440 8.56 -5.02 -8.67
CA ASN A 440 8.38 -5.56 -7.34
C ASN A 440 6.89 -5.53 -6.95
N PRO A 441 6.26 -6.67 -6.59
CA PRO A 441 4.83 -6.73 -6.28
C PRO A 441 4.39 -5.77 -5.17
N SER A 442 5.15 -5.67 -4.08
CA SER A 442 4.78 -4.80 -2.95
C SER A 442 4.78 -3.32 -3.34
N PHE A 443 5.70 -2.93 -4.23
CA PHE A 443 5.80 -1.55 -4.72
C PHE A 443 4.68 -1.25 -5.71
N ARG A 444 4.42 -2.19 -6.64
CA ARG A 444 3.28 -2.11 -7.58
C ARG A 444 1.97 -1.96 -6.83
N GLN A 445 1.71 -2.86 -5.88
CA GLN A 445 0.47 -2.92 -5.12
C GLN A 445 0.29 -1.67 -4.24
N THR A 446 1.36 -1.17 -3.61
CA THR A 446 1.29 0.07 -2.82
C THR A 446 0.98 1.27 -3.71
N MET A 447 1.68 1.45 -4.83
CA MET A 447 1.46 2.58 -5.73
C MET A 447 0.10 2.49 -6.44
N GLY A 448 -0.28 1.30 -6.92
CA GLY A 448 -1.56 1.08 -7.55
C GLY A 448 -2.73 1.23 -6.59
N CYS A 449 -2.59 0.82 -5.32
CA CYS A 449 -3.58 1.12 -4.29
C CYS A 449 -3.73 2.65 -4.13
N PHE A 450 -2.63 3.39 -4.10
CA PHE A 450 -2.64 4.85 -4.01
C PHE A 450 -3.32 5.52 -5.22
N LEU A 451 -3.10 5.00 -6.43
CA LEU A 451 -3.80 5.41 -7.67
C LEU A 451 -5.31 5.10 -7.61
N LEU A 452 -5.69 3.90 -7.17
CA LEU A 452 -7.09 3.48 -7.08
C LEU A 452 -7.87 4.21 -5.98
N HIS A 453 -7.21 4.65 -4.91
CA HIS A 453 -7.78 5.59 -3.93
C HIS A 453 -8.11 6.94 -4.57
N ALA A 454 -7.18 7.52 -5.33
CA ALA A 454 -7.41 8.78 -6.04
C ALA A 454 -8.54 8.63 -7.08
N TYR A 455 -8.56 7.51 -7.79
CA TYR A 455 -9.61 7.21 -8.77
C TYR A 455 -10.99 7.09 -8.13
N ALA A 456 -11.10 6.36 -7.01
CA ALA A 456 -12.34 6.26 -6.25
C ALA A 456 -12.83 7.63 -5.74
N LYS A 457 -11.90 8.53 -5.37
CA LYS A 457 -12.25 9.92 -5.01
C LYS A 457 -12.83 10.68 -6.20
N HIS A 458 -12.22 10.58 -7.38
CA HIS A 458 -12.76 11.17 -8.61
C HIS A 458 -14.12 10.56 -9.00
N MET A 459 -14.36 9.27 -8.76
CA MET A 459 -15.68 8.67 -8.90
C MET A 459 -16.70 9.37 -7.98
N LYS A 460 -16.37 9.57 -6.69
CA LYS A 460 -17.27 10.23 -5.72
C LYS A 460 -17.59 11.67 -6.07
N GLU A 461 -16.61 12.40 -6.62
CA GLU A 461 -16.73 13.79 -7.06
C GLU A 461 -17.66 13.93 -8.28
N LYS A 462 -17.59 12.97 -9.22
CA LYS A 462 -18.37 13.02 -10.48
C LYS A 462 -19.70 12.27 -10.45
N ALA A 463 -19.95 11.45 -9.43
CA ALA A 463 -21.18 10.67 -9.30
C ALA A 463 -22.36 11.52 -8.80
N THR A 464 -23.51 11.39 -9.47
CA THR A 464 -24.79 11.99 -9.05
C THR A 464 -25.51 11.17 -7.97
N CYS A 465 -25.30 9.85 -7.98
CA CYS A 465 -25.73 8.95 -6.93
C CYS A 465 -24.68 8.88 -5.79
N LEU A 466 -25.10 8.36 -4.63
CA LEU A 466 -24.17 7.96 -3.59
C LEU A 466 -23.54 6.63 -4.02
N ILE A 467 -22.21 6.50 -3.95
CA ILE A 467 -21.49 5.31 -4.43
C ILE A 467 -20.56 4.69 -3.36
N ASP A 468 -20.76 5.06 -2.10
CA ASP A 468 -19.87 4.68 -1.00
C ASP A 468 -19.87 3.16 -0.76
N ASP A 469 -21.02 2.51 -0.91
CA ASP A 469 -21.16 1.07 -0.68
C ASP A 469 -20.45 0.27 -1.77
N GLY A 470 -20.53 0.74 -3.02
CA GLY A 470 -19.83 0.15 -4.16
C GLY A 470 -18.31 0.27 -4.06
N ILE A 471 -17.82 1.45 -3.67
CA ILE A 471 -16.39 1.64 -3.42
C ILE A 471 -15.94 0.72 -2.28
N LYS A 472 -16.64 0.75 -1.15
CA LYS A 472 -16.30 -0.09 0.00
C LYS A 472 -16.30 -1.57 -0.37
N GLN A 473 -17.31 -2.04 -1.10
CA GLN A 473 -17.41 -3.42 -1.56
C GLN A 473 -16.19 -3.84 -2.38
N ALA A 474 -15.72 -3.02 -3.32
CA ALA A 474 -14.56 -3.36 -4.14
C ALA A 474 -13.25 -3.42 -3.33
N PHE A 475 -13.04 -2.50 -2.39
CA PHE A 475 -11.87 -2.51 -1.50
C PHE A 475 -11.91 -3.68 -0.50
N ASP A 476 -13.08 -4.00 0.05
CA ASP A 476 -13.28 -5.10 1.01
C ASP A 476 -13.24 -6.49 0.35
N THR A 477 -13.36 -6.55 -0.98
CA THR A 477 -13.27 -7.80 -1.76
C THR A 477 -11.98 -7.85 -2.58
N ALA A 478 -11.98 -7.35 -3.82
CA ALA A 478 -10.84 -7.42 -4.72
C ALA A 478 -9.60 -6.68 -4.18
N GLY A 479 -9.81 -5.58 -3.44
CA GLY A 479 -8.74 -4.82 -2.79
C GLY A 479 -7.98 -5.60 -1.71
N GLN A 480 -8.46 -6.76 -1.26
CA GLN A 480 -7.74 -7.60 -0.30
C GLN A 480 -6.64 -8.46 -0.95
N GLY A 481 -6.58 -8.51 -2.28
CA GLY A 481 -5.67 -9.41 -3.00
C GLY A 481 -5.99 -10.88 -2.79
N LYS A 482 -5.06 -11.79 -3.14
CA LYS A 482 -5.25 -13.23 -2.97
C LYS A 482 -4.70 -13.68 -1.61
N SER A 483 -5.57 -14.17 -0.74
CA SER A 483 -5.21 -14.76 0.56
C SER A 483 -4.11 -15.81 0.40
N GLY A 484 -2.97 -15.60 1.07
CA GLY A 484 -1.85 -16.55 1.11
C GLY A 484 -0.67 -16.24 0.19
N ASN A 485 -0.80 -15.31 -0.77
CA ASN A 485 0.29 -14.95 -1.70
C ASN A 485 1.25 -13.85 -1.18
N GLY A 486 1.01 -13.32 0.02
CA GLY A 486 1.77 -12.17 0.53
C GLY A 486 1.43 -10.84 -0.14
N ASP A 487 0.26 -10.76 -0.80
CA ASP A 487 -0.28 -9.54 -1.38
C ASP A 487 -0.50 -8.46 -0.30
N ILE A 488 -0.25 -7.21 -0.68
CA ILE A 488 -0.43 -6.02 0.12
C ILE A 488 -1.91 -5.58 0.01
N PRO A 489 -2.72 -5.72 1.06
CA PRO A 489 -4.15 -5.37 0.99
C PRO A 489 -4.33 -3.86 0.89
N CYS A 490 -5.23 -3.43 0.02
CA CYS A 490 -5.66 -2.06 -0.17
C CYS A 490 -6.96 -1.82 0.60
N LYS A 491 -6.88 -1.07 1.71
CA LYS A 491 -8.04 -0.80 2.57
C LYS A 491 -8.61 0.58 2.28
N TRP A 492 -9.94 0.67 2.20
CA TRP A 492 -10.62 1.95 2.06
C TRP A 492 -10.56 2.77 3.36
N GLU A 493 -9.54 3.62 3.49
CA GLU A 493 -9.35 4.52 4.63
C GLU A 493 -9.18 5.98 4.15
N GLN A 494 -10.30 6.58 3.71
CA GLN A 494 -10.29 7.88 3.02
C GLN A 494 -9.60 9.00 3.83
N GLU A 495 -9.87 9.12 5.13
CA GLU A 495 -9.28 10.16 5.98
C GLU A 495 -7.75 10.04 6.08
N LYS A 496 -7.25 8.81 6.19
CA LYS A 496 -5.81 8.54 6.25
C LYS A 496 -5.14 8.87 4.92
N TYR A 497 -5.77 8.49 3.81
CA TYR A 497 -5.32 8.88 2.48
C TYR A 497 -5.32 10.42 2.33
N ASP A 498 -6.40 11.09 2.73
CA ASP A 498 -6.53 12.54 2.58
C ASP A 498 -5.51 13.32 3.41
N SER A 499 -5.13 12.80 4.58
CA SER A 499 -4.08 13.36 5.46
C SER A 499 -2.65 12.97 5.07
N CYS A 500 -2.47 12.10 4.07
CA CYS A 500 -1.16 11.60 3.67
C CYS A 500 -0.36 12.66 2.88
N ASN A 501 0.55 13.36 3.58
CA ASN A 501 1.40 14.39 3.01
C ASN A 501 2.86 13.90 2.89
N ILE A 502 3.14 13.13 1.84
CA ILE A 502 4.50 12.73 1.47
C ILE A 502 5.01 13.68 0.40
N ASN A 503 6.00 14.49 0.75
CA ASN A 503 6.62 15.44 -0.18
C ASN A 503 7.52 14.68 -1.15
N ILE A 504 7.36 14.97 -2.44
CA ILE A 504 8.23 14.45 -3.50
C ILE A 504 9.16 15.58 -3.91
N ASN A 505 10.48 15.33 -3.83
CA ASN A 505 11.60 16.23 -4.16
C ASN A 505 11.98 17.24 -3.08
N GLY A 506 13.18 17.08 -2.53
CA GLY A 506 13.84 17.99 -1.59
C GLY A 506 14.41 19.28 -2.22
N VAL A 507 13.68 19.94 -3.13
CA VAL A 507 14.02 21.32 -3.53
C VAL A 507 12.94 22.27 -3.03
N ALA A 508 13.32 23.13 -2.10
CA ALA A 508 12.46 24.17 -1.56
C ALA A 508 11.97 25.09 -2.71
N GLY A 509 10.65 25.08 -2.96
CA GLY A 509 9.99 26.04 -3.85
C GLY A 509 9.37 25.50 -5.15
N GLN A 510 9.50 24.19 -5.46
CA GLN A 510 8.85 23.59 -6.66
C GLN A 510 8.22 22.18 -6.44
N GLY A 511 8.15 21.68 -5.20
CA GLY A 511 7.65 20.32 -4.90
C GLY A 511 6.13 20.25 -4.66
N GLY A 512 5.49 19.20 -5.19
CA GLY A 512 4.12 18.77 -4.84
C GLY A 512 4.14 17.49 -4.01
N SER A 513 3.03 17.17 -3.33
CA SER A 513 2.88 15.90 -2.60
C SER A 513 2.67 14.72 -3.56
N ALA A 514 2.86 13.49 -3.06
CA ALA A 514 2.53 12.28 -3.81
C ALA A 514 1.07 12.21 -4.27
N LYS A 515 0.18 12.73 -3.43
CA LYS A 515 -1.23 12.91 -3.78
C LYS A 515 -1.41 13.84 -4.98
N ASP A 516 -0.76 15.00 -4.96
CA ASP A 516 -0.85 15.98 -6.06
C ASP A 516 -0.35 15.40 -7.38
N LYS A 517 0.73 14.60 -7.33
CA LYS A 517 1.29 13.93 -8.51
C LYS A 517 0.36 12.87 -9.08
N VAL A 518 -0.21 12.03 -8.22
CA VAL A 518 -1.21 11.02 -8.61
C VAL A 518 -2.46 11.69 -9.18
N ASP A 519 -3.00 12.71 -8.51
CA ASP A 519 -4.16 13.46 -9.00
C ASP A 519 -3.88 14.10 -10.37
N ALA A 520 -2.65 14.58 -10.62
CA ALA A 520 -2.26 15.12 -11.92
C ALA A 520 -2.25 14.05 -13.02
N VAL A 521 -1.76 12.84 -12.74
CA VAL A 521 -1.81 11.70 -13.67
C VAL A 521 -3.24 11.36 -14.06
N LEU A 522 -4.15 11.27 -13.08
CA LEU A 522 -5.56 10.95 -13.35
C LEU A 522 -6.28 12.07 -14.10
N LYS A 523 -6.01 13.35 -13.76
CA LYS A 523 -6.59 14.50 -14.45
C LYS A 523 -6.12 14.63 -15.91
N ALA A 524 -4.90 14.20 -16.21
CA ALA A 524 -4.39 14.15 -17.57
C ALA A 524 -5.13 13.11 -18.42
N ASP A 525 -5.59 12.02 -17.81
CA ASP A 525 -6.39 10.96 -18.45
C ASP A 525 -7.90 11.29 -18.45
N LYS A 526 -8.24 12.43 -19.03
CA LYS A 526 -9.61 12.94 -19.06
C LYS A 526 -10.60 11.97 -19.69
N ASP A 527 -10.20 11.26 -20.75
CA ASP A 527 -11.07 10.38 -21.50
C ASP A 527 -11.56 9.19 -20.66
N ASN A 528 -10.68 8.55 -19.90
CA ASN A 528 -11.07 7.43 -19.04
C ASN A 528 -11.90 7.91 -17.84
N ILE A 529 -11.55 9.05 -17.24
CA ILE A 529 -12.31 9.66 -16.14
C ILE A 529 -13.73 10.05 -16.60
N ASP A 530 -13.87 10.70 -17.76
CA ASP A 530 -15.18 11.12 -18.27
C ASP A 530 -16.03 9.93 -18.75
N LYS A 531 -15.40 8.89 -19.30
CA LYS A 531 -16.09 7.62 -19.63
C LYS A 531 -16.61 6.93 -18.38
N MET A 532 -15.78 6.82 -17.33
CA MET A 532 -16.19 6.31 -16.03
C MET A 532 -17.38 7.11 -15.47
N ALA A 533 -17.29 8.44 -15.47
CA ALA A 533 -18.35 9.29 -14.92
C ALA A 533 -19.68 9.12 -15.66
N LYS A 534 -19.62 9.02 -17.00
CA LYS A 534 -20.79 8.73 -17.83
C LYS A 534 -21.45 7.40 -17.47
N GLN A 535 -20.67 6.34 -17.27
CA GLN A 535 -21.22 5.02 -16.92
C GLN A 535 -21.77 5.01 -15.49
N ILE A 536 -21.06 5.60 -14.52
CA ILE A 536 -21.52 5.68 -13.12
C ILE A 536 -22.87 6.41 -13.03
N ASN A 537 -23.07 7.46 -13.83
CA ASN A 537 -24.32 8.24 -13.82
C ASN A 537 -25.42 7.65 -14.72
N THR A 538 -25.20 6.51 -15.37
CA THR A 538 -26.22 5.86 -16.19
C THR A 538 -27.12 4.99 -15.32
N VAL A 539 -28.27 5.54 -14.94
CA VAL A 539 -29.35 4.83 -14.24
C VAL A 539 -30.60 4.84 -15.11
N THR A 540 -31.08 3.66 -15.50
CA THR A 540 -32.17 3.54 -16.47
C THR A 540 -33.55 3.52 -15.84
N ASP A 541 -33.68 3.01 -14.61
CA ASP A 541 -34.93 2.98 -13.89
C ASP A 541 -35.14 4.29 -13.10
N LEU A 542 -36.31 4.91 -13.24
CA LEU A 542 -36.60 6.18 -12.60
C LEU A 542 -36.70 6.06 -11.07
N CYS A 543 -37.17 4.93 -10.53
CA CYS A 543 -37.21 4.72 -9.10
C CYS A 543 -35.80 4.60 -8.53
N ASP A 544 -34.92 3.84 -9.19
CA ASP A 544 -33.51 3.73 -8.78
C ASP A 544 -32.80 5.07 -8.85
N GLN A 545 -33.05 5.86 -9.90
CA GLN A 545 -32.55 7.23 -10.04
C GLN A 545 -33.02 8.10 -8.87
N VAL A 546 -34.32 8.08 -8.56
CA VAL A 546 -34.92 8.83 -7.45
C VAL A 546 -34.30 8.42 -6.11
N LYS A 547 -34.18 7.11 -5.83
CA LYS A 547 -33.56 6.59 -4.61
C LYS A 547 -32.11 7.06 -4.46
N CYS A 548 -31.30 6.88 -5.50
CA CYS A 548 -29.87 7.13 -5.42
C CYS A 548 -29.55 8.64 -5.26
N VAL A 549 -30.20 9.51 -6.03
CA VAL A 549 -29.90 10.96 -6.01
C VAL A 549 -30.46 11.62 -4.76
N THR A 550 -31.61 11.14 -4.27
CA THR A 550 -32.17 11.61 -2.99
C THR A 550 -31.24 11.24 -1.86
N THR A 551 -30.77 9.99 -1.82
CA THR A 551 -29.80 9.53 -0.82
C THR A 551 -28.51 10.36 -0.88
N ARG A 552 -27.97 10.63 -2.08
CA ARG A 552 -26.78 11.45 -2.26
C ARG A 552 -26.99 12.87 -1.75
N TRP A 553 -28.08 13.50 -2.16
CA TRP A 553 -28.36 14.88 -1.78
C TRP A 553 -28.70 15.00 -0.29
N MET A 554 -29.29 13.99 0.35
CA MET A 554 -29.48 13.99 1.80
C MET A 554 -28.17 13.96 2.59
N LYS A 555 -27.19 13.18 2.12
CA LYS A 555 -25.84 13.09 2.73
C LYS A 555 -24.90 14.22 2.35
N ASP A 556 -25.21 14.92 1.27
CA ASP A 556 -24.53 16.16 0.94
C ASP A 556 -24.84 17.19 2.05
N LYS A 557 -23.83 17.80 2.66
CA LYS A 557 -24.05 18.69 3.80
C LYS A 557 -24.65 20.00 3.32
N ALA A 558 -25.73 20.46 3.95
CA ALA A 558 -26.22 21.80 3.72
C ALA A 558 -25.12 22.83 4.07
N ASN A 559 -24.66 23.61 3.08
CA ASN A 559 -23.71 24.70 3.22
C ASN A 559 -22.37 24.36 3.91
N ASN A 560 -21.58 23.40 3.38
CA ASN A 560 -20.18 23.17 3.80
C ASN A 560 -19.96 23.05 5.32
N GLY A 561 -20.84 22.33 6.05
CA GLY A 561 -20.64 22.08 7.49
C GLY A 561 -21.88 21.75 8.32
N GLY A 562 -23.09 21.79 7.76
CA GLY A 562 -24.33 21.45 8.47
C GLY A 562 -24.56 19.95 8.71
N ASN A 563 -25.66 19.64 9.43
CA ASN A 563 -26.18 18.28 9.59
C ASN A 563 -26.72 17.72 8.25
N ASP A 564 -26.83 16.40 8.16
CA ASP A 564 -27.52 15.71 7.07
C ASP A 564 -28.95 16.23 6.90
N ARG A 565 -29.44 16.28 5.66
CA ARG A 565 -30.79 16.76 5.37
C ARG A 565 -31.84 15.75 5.85
N THR A 566 -33.00 16.25 6.24
CA THR A 566 -34.15 15.46 6.68
C THR A 566 -35.12 15.18 5.51
N TRP A 567 -36.05 14.26 5.72
CA TRP A 567 -37.13 14.02 4.75
C TRP A 567 -38.02 15.25 4.51
N ASN A 568 -38.17 16.14 5.50
CA ASN A 568 -38.92 17.38 5.32
C ASN A 568 -38.20 18.30 4.33
N ASP A 569 -36.88 18.47 4.48
CA ASP A 569 -36.07 19.25 3.54
C ASP A 569 -36.20 18.70 2.11
N VAL A 570 -36.29 17.38 1.97
CA VAL A 570 -36.50 16.73 0.67
C VAL A 570 -37.82 17.12 0.04
N TRP A 571 -38.92 16.93 0.75
CA TRP A 571 -40.24 17.19 0.18
C TRP A 571 -40.54 18.69 0.04
N ASP A 572 -39.97 19.54 0.89
CA ASP A 572 -40.03 21.00 0.71
C ASP A 572 -39.30 21.43 -0.57
N GLN A 573 -38.13 20.86 -0.86
CA GLN A 573 -37.42 21.13 -2.09
C GLN A 573 -38.16 20.60 -3.33
N VAL A 574 -38.85 19.44 -3.22
CA VAL A 574 -39.74 18.91 -4.28
C VAL A 574 -40.92 19.86 -4.52
N LYS A 575 -41.53 20.40 -3.46
CA LYS A 575 -42.61 21.38 -3.56
C LYS A 575 -42.17 22.64 -4.30
N GLU A 576 -40.95 23.11 -4.09
CA GLU A 576 -40.38 24.21 -4.90
C GLU A 576 -40.27 23.84 -6.39
N GLN A 577 -39.94 22.58 -6.72
CA GLN A 577 -39.85 22.16 -8.13
C GLN A 577 -41.19 22.20 -8.85
N ILE A 578 -42.33 22.09 -8.15
CA ILE A 578 -43.66 22.27 -8.74
C ILE A 578 -43.83 23.71 -9.25
N LYS A 579 -43.37 24.70 -8.47
CA LYS A 579 -43.42 26.12 -8.84
C LYS A 579 -42.55 26.40 -10.07
N GLU A 580 -41.34 25.86 -10.07
CA GLU A 580 -40.39 25.99 -11.19
C GLU A 580 -40.91 25.33 -12.48
N LEU A 581 -41.58 24.18 -12.37
CA LEU A 581 -42.24 23.54 -13.52
C LEU A 581 -43.40 24.38 -14.05
N ALA A 582 -44.21 24.99 -13.18
CA ALA A 582 -45.30 25.88 -13.60
C ALA A 582 -44.76 27.10 -14.38
N ALA A 583 -43.64 27.67 -13.94
CA ALA A 583 -42.96 28.75 -14.66
C ALA A 583 -42.27 28.26 -15.96
N GLY A 584 -41.90 26.98 -16.01
CA GLY A 584 -41.23 26.36 -17.15
C GLY A 584 -42.14 25.98 -18.33
N THR A 585 -43.45 26.10 -18.19
CA THR A 585 -44.45 25.67 -19.19
C THR A 585 -45.30 26.82 -19.75
N THR A 586 -44.85 28.06 -19.60
CA THR A 586 -45.47 29.25 -20.20
C THR A 586 -45.32 29.29 -21.73
N GLU A 587 -46.08 30.16 -22.39
CA GLU A 587 -46.18 30.20 -23.86
C GLU A 587 -44.85 30.50 -24.57
N ASP A 588 -44.00 31.35 -23.98
CA ASP A 588 -42.64 31.60 -24.47
C ASP A 588 -41.76 30.34 -24.41
N LYS A 589 -41.93 29.51 -23.37
CA LYS A 589 -41.20 28.25 -23.21
C LYS A 589 -41.68 27.18 -24.17
N LYS A 590 -43.00 27.08 -24.40
CA LYS A 590 -43.57 26.21 -25.42
C LYS A 590 -43.09 26.57 -26.82
N SER A 591 -43.03 27.87 -27.13
CA SER A 591 -42.54 28.36 -28.42
C SER A 591 -41.10 27.90 -28.69
N ALA A 592 -40.25 27.85 -27.65
CA ALA A 592 -38.86 27.40 -27.75
C ALA A 592 -38.71 25.89 -28.10
N VAL A 593 -39.77 25.08 -27.94
CA VAL A 593 -39.78 23.65 -28.25
C VAL A 593 -40.70 23.29 -29.43
N SER A 594 -41.24 24.28 -30.13
CA SER A 594 -42.22 24.09 -31.21
C SER A 594 -41.76 23.15 -32.34
N SER A 595 -40.47 23.14 -32.65
CA SER A 595 -39.86 22.27 -33.67
C SER A 595 -39.99 20.78 -33.33
N ILE A 596 -40.01 20.41 -32.05
CA ILE A 596 -40.14 19.03 -31.56
C ILE A 596 -41.54 18.46 -31.87
N CYS A 597 -42.56 19.31 -31.76
CA CYS A 597 -43.96 18.97 -31.93
C CYS A 597 -44.49 19.29 -33.35
N SER A 598 -43.64 19.76 -34.26
CA SER A 598 -44.05 20.23 -35.59
C SER A 598 -44.64 19.15 -36.51
N LYS A 599 -44.46 17.86 -36.19
CA LYS A 599 -45.11 16.75 -36.91
C LYS A 599 -46.59 16.58 -36.57
N LEU A 600 -47.09 17.31 -35.57
CA LEU A 600 -48.51 17.34 -35.19
C LEU A 600 -49.15 18.57 -35.84
N SER A 601 -50.05 18.31 -36.79
CA SER A 601 -50.52 19.33 -37.75
C SER A 601 -51.51 20.32 -37.13
N LYS A 602 -52.30 19.87 -36.15
CA LYS A 602 -53.36 20.64 -35.48
C LYS A 602 -53.44 20.25 -34.00
N ASP A 603 -54.14 21.05 -33.21
CA ASP A 603 -54.30 20.81 -31.77
C ASP A 603 -55.03 19.49 -31.48
N SER A 604 -55.97 19.12 -32.35
CA SER A 604 -56.66 17.81 -32.33
C SER A 604 -55.75 16.59 -32.55
N ASP A 605 -54.47 16.80 -32.89
CA ASP A 605 -53.47 15.75 -33.02
C ASP A 605 -52.54 15.66 -31.80
N GLY A 606 -52.86 16.32 -30.68
CA GLY A 606 -52.06 16.30 -29.46
C GLY A 606 -50.95 17.35 -29.41
N LYS A 607 -50.99 18.35 -30.29
CA LYS A 607 -49.93 19.36 -30.42
C LYS A 607 -49.68 20.13 -29.11
N GLU A 608 -50.73 20.61 -28.46
CA GLU A 608 -50.62 21.39 -27.22
C GLU A 608 -50.14 20.55 -26.03
N ALA A 609 -50.59 19.30 -25.94
CA ALA A 609 -50.07 18.35 -24.95
C ALA A 609 -48.58 18.06 -25.18
N CYS A 610 -48.15 17.93 -26.45
CA CYS A 610 -46.74 17.77 -26.79
C CYS A 610 -45.91 18.99 -26.38
N LEU A 611 -46.38 20.21 -26.69
CA LEU A 611 -45.66 21.45 -26.36
C LEU A 611 -45.48 21.62 -24.85
N LEU A 612 -46.54 21.36 -24.07
CA LEU A 612 -46.50 21.47 -22.61
C LEU A 612 -45.49 20.49 -21.99
N ILE A 613 -45.52 19.21 -22.40
CA ILE A 613 -44.57 18.21 -21.89
C ILE A 613 -43.15 18.50 -22.39
N ALA A 614 -42.97 18.89 -23.66
CA ALA A 614 -41.67 19.22 -24.20
C ALA A 614 -41.05 20.44 -23.51
N ALA A 615 -41.86 21.45 -23.14
CA ALA A 615 -41.40 22.61 -22.37
C ALA A 615 -40.99 22.20 -20.95
N GLY A 616 -41.76 21.32 -20.30
CA GLY A 616 -41.39 20.75 -19.00
C GLY A 616 -40.09 19.94 -19.05
N LEU A 617 -39.90 19.11 -20.08
CA LEU A 617 -38.64 18.40 -20.34
C LEU A 617 -37.50 19.39 -20.57
N LYS A 618 -37.70 20.43 -21.37
CA LYS A 618 -36.67 21.45 -21.58
C LYS A 618 -36.32 22.18 -20.28
N ASN A 619 -37.31 22.54 -19.47
CA ASN A 619 -37.10 23.20 -18.19
C ASN A 619 -36.25 22.38 -17.22
N LEU A 620 -36.39 21.05 -17.20
CA LEU A 620 -35.53 20.21 -16.37
C LEU A 620 -34.10 20.16 -16.93
N TYR A 621 -33.92 20.06 -18.24
CA TYR A 621 -32.58 20.02 -18.87
C TYR A 621 -31.88 21.38 -18.92
N ASP A 622 -32.62 22.48 -18.73
CA ASP A 622 -32.08 23.84 -18.62
C ASP A 622 -31.46 24.14 -17.24
N ILE A 623 -31.72 23.31 -16.22
CA ILE A 623 -31.01 23.41 -14.93
C ILE A 623 -29.52 23.21 -15.20
N LYS A 624 -28.66 24.14 -14.76
CA LYS A 624 -27.20 24.08 -14.93
C LYS A 624 -26.52 23.57 -13.66
N ASP A 625 -25.43 22.84 -13.84
CA ASP A 625 -24.51 22.54 -12.75
C ASP A 625 -23.71 23.82 -12.46
N ASP A 626 -23.58 24.20 -11.19
CA ASP A 626 -22.75 25.30 -10.69
C ASP A 626 -23.23 26.73 -11.06
N GLN A 627 -24.54 26.95 -11.09
CA GLN A 627 -25.13 28.30 -11.15
C GLN A 627 -26.11 28.56 -10.00
N ASN A 628 -26.18 29.82 -9.53
CA ASN A 628 -27.10 30.27 -8.48
C ASN A 628 -27.04 29.47 -7.17
N GLY A 629 -25.85 28.96 -6.80
CA GLY A 629 -25.67 28.15 -5.59
C GLY A 629 -26.23 26.73 -5.69
N VAL A 630 -26.44 26.22 -6.91
CA VAL A 630 -26.83 24.83 -7.19
C VAL A 630 -25.60 24.08 -7.70
N ASP A 631 -25.04 23.19 -6.88
CA ASP A 631 -24.00 22.25 -7.32
C ASP A 631 -24.59 21.09 -8.16
N ALA A 632 -23.72 20.27 -8.74
CA ALA A 632 -24.11 19.12 -9.55
C ALA A 632 -25.02 18.11 -8.82
N VAL A 633 -24.86 17.93 -7.50
CA VAL A 633 -25.67 16.99 -6.69
C VAL A 633 -27.10 17.53 -6.57
N LYS A 634 -27.25 18.79 -6.15
CA LYS A 634 -28.54 19.46 -6.05
C LYS A 634 -29.21 19.58 -7.41
N ALA A 635 -28.46 19.89 -8.47
CA ALA A 635 -28.98 19.96 -9.83
C ALA A 635 -29.54 18.60 -10.28
N SER A 636 -28.81 17.50 -10.03
CA SER A 636 -29.27 16.15 -10.38
C SER A 636 -30.54 15.77 -9.60
N PHE A 637 -30.61 16.08 -8.30
CA PHE A 637 -31.82 15.92 -7.50
C PHE A 637 -33.01 16.69 -8.09
N GLN A 638 -32.84 17.98 -8.41
CA GLN A 638 -33.89 18.82 -8.98
C GLN A 638 -34.38 18.28 -10.33
N ARG A 639 -33.47 17.91 -11.25
CA ARG A 639 -33.81 17.31 -12.54
C ARG A 639 -34.64 16.04 -12.37
N THR A 640 -34.24 15.19 -11.43
CA THR A 640 -34.89 13.92 -11.13
C THR A 640 -36.30 14.14 -10.60
N MET A 641 -36.48 15.04 -9.63
CA MET A 641 -37.79 15.34 -9.06
C MET A 641 -38.70 16.05 -10.07
N ARG A 642 -38.15 16.92 -10.94
CA ARG A 642 -38.92 17.50 -12.05
C ARG A 642 -39.39 16.44 -13.04
N CYS A 643 -38.57 15.41 -13.33
CA CYS A 643 -38.99 14.30 -14.18
C CYS A 643 -40.16 13.50 -13.56
N VAL A 644 -40.12 13.24 -12.24
CA VAL A 644 -41.23 12.58 -11.51
C VAL A 644 -42.50 13.43 -11.56
N LEU A 645 -42.40 14.72 -11.25
CA LEU A 645 -43.53 15.65 -11.26
C LEU A 645 -44.13 15.82 -12.68
N LEU A 646 -43.28 15.87 -13.71
CA LEU A 646 -43.73 15.95 -15.10
C LEU A 646 -44.46 14.69 -15.54
N ASN A 647 -44.01 13.51 -15.09
CA ASN A 647 -44.72 12.26 -15.29
C ASN A 647 -46.08 12.23 -14.56
N ALA A 648 -46.17 12.81 -13.36
CA ALA A 648 -47.43 12.97 -12.64
C ALA A 648 -48.42 13.91 -13.37
N ILE A 649 -47.90 14.99 -13.97
CA ILE A 649 -48.70 15.89 -14.83
C ILE A 649 -49.19 15.12 -16.06
N ALA A 650 -48.32 14.33 -16.71
CA ALA A 650 -48.69 13.49 -17.85
C ALA A 650 -49.79 12.47 -17.49
N ASP A 651 -49.74 11.85 -16.31
CA ASP A 651 -50.81 10.98 -15.81
C ASP A 651 -52.14 11.74 -15.68
N LYS A 652 -52.12 12.96 -15.12
CA LYS A 652 -53.34 13.80 -15.02
C LYS A 652 -53.93 14.18 -16.37
N LEU A 653 -53.11 14.44 -17.39
CA LEU A 653 -53.57 14.74 -18.75
C LEU A 653 -54.14 13.52 -19.49
N GLN A 654 -53.83 12.31 -18.99
CA GLN A 654 -54.36 11.04 -19.47
C GLN A 654 -55.45 10.46 -18.56
N ASP A 655 -55.80 11.13 -17.46
CA ASP A 655 -56.89 10.72 -16.56
C ASP A 655 -58.25 11.01 -17.24
N ASP A 656 -59.24 10.15 -16.99
CA ASP A 656 -60.58 10.30 -17.60
C ASP A 656 -61.33 11.54 -17.10
N LYS A 657 -60.87 12.17 -16.01
CA LYS A 657 -61.40 13.44 -15.50
C LYS A 657 -60.80 14.66 -16.20
N PHE A 658 -59.80 14.48 -17.09
CA PHE A 658 -59.29 15.59 -17.89
C PHE A 658 -60.26 15.88 -19.05
N PRO A 659 -60.79 17.11 -19.18
CA PRO A 659 -61.70 17.43 -20.27
C PRO A 659 -61.00 17.25 -21.63
N CYS A 660 -61.76 16.99 -22.68
CA CYS A 660 -61.29 16.91 -24.07
C CYS A 660 -60.13 15.93 -24.38
N LYS A 661 -59.74 15.05 -23.44
CA LYS A 661 -58.60 14.10 -23.55
C LYS A 661 -58.54 13.37 -24.89
N ASP A 662 -59.63 12.72 -25.28
CA ASP A 662 -59.71 11.92 -26.51
C ASP A 662 -59.82 12.80 -27.77
N GLU A 663 -60.60 13.89 -27.69
CA GLU A 663 -60.76 14.86 -28.78
C GLU A 663 -59.43 15.50 -29.17
N LYS A 664 -58.59 15.78 -28.17
CA LYS A 664 -57.31 16.46 -28.33
C LYS A 664 -56.12 15.51 -28.34
N LYS A 665 -56.34 14.19 -28.33
CA LYS A 665 -55.27 13.18 -28.45
C LYS A 665 -54.09 13.45 -27.51
N THR A 666 -54.40 13.71 -26.23
CA THR A 666 -53.36 14.12 -25.26
C THR A 666 -52.29 13.05 -25.09
N LYS A 667 -52.66 11.77 -25.22
CA LYS A 667 -51.75 10.63 -25.17
C LYS A 667 -50.68 10.69 -26.27
N GLU A 668 -51.08 10.91 -27.51
CA GLU A 668 -50.18 10.99 -28.66
C GLU A 668 -49.19 12.15 -28.51
N GLY A 669 -49.66 13.29 -28.01
CA GLY A 669 -48.82 14.43 -27.69
C GLY A 669 -47.77 14.14 -26.62
N ILE A 670 -48.18 13.51 -25.51
CA ILE A 670 -47.30 13.12 -24.41
C ILE A 670 -46.24 12.11 -24.89
N GLU A 671 -46.66 11.05 -25.57
CA GLU A 671 -45.76 10.03 -26.12
C GLU A 671 -44.76 10.63 -27.11
N LYS A 672 -45.20 11.58 -27.94
CA LYS A 672 -44.35 12.32 -28.86
C LYS A 672 -43.26 13.12 -28.13
N ALA A 673 -43.63 13.87 -27.10
CA ALA A 673 -42.70 14.70 -26.34
C ALA A 673 -41.66 13.86 -25.60
N PHE A 674 -42.08 12.84 -24.83
CA PHE A 674 -41.15 11.93 -24.15
C PHE A 674 -40.29 11.12 -25.13
N GLY A 675 -40.82 10.75 -26.30
CA GLY A 675 -40.05 10.12 -27.38
C GLY A 675 -38.97 11.02 -27.98
N GLN A 676 -39.03 12.33 -27.76
CA GLN A 676 -38.02 13.31 -28.15
C GLN A 676 -37.15 13.78 -26.98
N SER A 677 -37.30 13.20 -25.78
CA SER A 677 -36.61 13.61 -24.56
C SER A 677 -35.09 13.70 -24.72
N ALA A 678 -34.46 12.77 -25.44
CA ALA A 678 -33.01 12.83 -25.72
C ALA A 678 -32.61 14.02 -26.61
N THR A 679 -33.44 14.36 -27.61
CA THR A 679 -33.24 15.55 -28.45
C THR A 679 -33.37 16.82 -27.61
N ILE A 680 -34.40 16.89 -26.76
CA ILE A 680 -34.66 18.03 -25.87
C ILE A 680 -33.51 18.19 -24.87
N MET A 681 -33.00 17.09 -24.32
CA MET A 681 -31.82 17.08 -23.44
C MET A 681 -30.61 17.71 -24.11
N GLY A 682 -30.33 17.36 -25.37
CA GLY A 682 -29.23 17.96 -26.14
C GLY A 682 -29.39 19.47 -26.41
N GLN A 683 -30.62 19.99 -26.34
CA GLN A 683 -30.93 21.42 -26.49
C GLN A 683 -30.96 22.17 -25.14
N GLY A 684 -31.03 21.44 -24.02
CA GLY A 684 -31.19 22.00 -22.68
C GLY A 684 -29.91 22.64 -22.17
N GLU A 685 -29.99 23.85 -21.58
CA GLU A 685 -28.84 24.67 -21.21
C GLU A 685 -27.80 23.99 -20.32
N GLY A 686 -28.23 23.17 -19.37
CA GLY A 686 -27.31 22.47 -18.48
C GLY A 686 -26.95 21.07 -18.91
N CYS A 687 -27.58 20.53 -19.95
CA CYS A 687 -27.29 19.21 -20.50
C CYS A 687 -26.59 19.24 -21.87
N ARG A 688 -26.33 20.43 -22.43
CA ARG A 688 -25.52 20.61 -23.65
C ARG A 688 -24.12 20.02 -23.46
N ASN A 689 -23.44 19.77 -24.57
CA ASN A 689 -22.04 19.34 -24.61
C ASN A 689 -21.74 18.01 -23.88
N GLY A 690 -22.76 17.15 -23.73
CA GLY A 690 -22.58 15.82 -23.16
C GLY A 690 -22.33 15.83 -21.65
N ASN A 691 -22.97 16.74 -20.91
CA ASN A 691 -22.90 16.76 -19.45
C ASN A 691 -23.28 15.39 -18.86
N VAL A 692 -22.33 14.74 -18.20
CA VAL A 692 -22.44 13.38 -17.64
C VAL A 692 -23.37 13.29 -16.42
N THR A 693 -23.85 14.42 -15.88
CA THR A 693 -24.79 14.45 -14.75
C THR A 693 -26.26 14.42 -15.18
N CYS A 694 -26.52 14.55 -16.48
CA CYS A 694 -27.86 14.49 -17.07
C CYS A 694 -28.26 13.07 -17.43
N PHE A 695 -29.54 12.76 -17.25
CA PHE A 695 -30.15 11.48 -17.61
C PHE A 695 -31.40 11.73 -18.48
N LYS A 696 -31.76 10.76 -19.31
CA LYS A 696 -32.97 10.87 -20.14
C LYS A 696 -34.21 10.64 -19.26
N CYS A 697 -35.05 11.67 -19.11
CA CYS A 697 -36.36 11.55 -18.48
C CYS A 697 -37.32 10.80 -19.43
N GLU A 698 -37.64 9.55 -19.11
CA GLU A 698 -38.56 8.71 -19.87
C GLU A 698 -39.99 8.79 -19.32
N ARG A 699 -40.95 8.42 -20.16
CA ARG A 699 -42.35 8.33 -19.77
C ARG A 699 -42.54 7.14 -18.83
N MET A 700 -42.91 7.41 -17.58
CA MET A 700 -43.24 6.42 -16.57
C MET A 700 -44.49 6.88 -15.79
N THR A 701 -45.50 6.03 -15.67
CA THR A 701 -46.69 6.35 -14.86
C THR A 701 -46.34 6.30 -13.37
N LEU A 702 -47.00 7.12 -12.55
CA LEU A 702 -46.87 7.05 -11.09
C LEU A 702 -47.27 5.68 -10.55
N GLU A 703 -48.17 4.96 -11.22
CA GLU A 703 -48.50 3.57 -10.88
C GLU A 703 -47.31 2.62 -10.96
N LYS A 704 -46.35 2.86 -11.87
CA LYS A 704 -45.09 2.08 -11.90
C LYS A 704 -44.16 2.43 -10.74
N LEU A 705 -44.38 3.55 -10.06
CA LEU A 705 -43.65 3.98 -8.86
C LEU A 705 -44.36 3.60 -7.55
N LYS A 706 -45.45 2.83 -7.60
CA LYS A 706 -46.21 2.43 -6.40
C LYS A 706 -45.36 1.65 -5.38
N ASP A 707 -44.36 0.90 -5.84
CA ASP A 707 -43.45 0.12 -5.00
C ASP A 707 -42.11 0.85 -4.76
N CYS A 708 -42.03 2.14 -5.15
CA CYS A 708 -40.84 2.95 -5.01
C CYS A 708 -40.76 3.59 -3.62
N ASN A 709 -40.19 2.85 -2.67
CA ASN A 709 -39.93 3.33 -1.31
C ASN A 709 -38.49 3.85 -1.20
N LEU A 710 -38.32 5.06 -0.66
CA LEU A 710 -37.01 5.69 -0.52
C LEU A 710 -36.28 5.34 0.78
N ASP A 711 -36.96 4.62 1.66
CA ASP A 711 -36.53 4.22 2.99
C ASP A 711 -36.72 2.71 3.22
N SER A 712 -36.20 2.21 4.35
CA SER A 712 -36.41 0.83 4.78
C SER A 712 -37.88 0.57 5.15
N PRO A 713 -38.35 -0.68 5.15
CA PRO A 713 -39.75 -0.99 5.45
C PRO A 713 -40.15 -0.48 6.85
N GLY A 714 -41.06 0.49 6.92
CA GLY A 714 -41.63 1.00 8.18
C GLY A 714 -41.67 2.52 8.35
N THR A 715 -41.03 3.29 7.48
CA THR A 715 -41.24 4.75 7.34
C THR A 715 -41.92 5.02 5.99
N THR A 716 -42.78 6.05 5.92
CA THR A 716 -43.73 6.25 4.81
C THR A 716 -43.17 7.22 3.77
N GLN A 717 -42.06 6.90 3.09
CA GLN A 717 -41.49 7.73 2.03
C GLN A 717 -41.66 7.09 0.65
N ASN A 718 -42.89 6.63 0.38
CA ASN A 718 -43.27 6.14 -0.93
C ASN A 718 -43.40 7.31 -1.91
N VAL A 719 -42.69 7.24 -3.05
CA VAL A 719 -42.63 8.34 -4.03
C VAL A 719 -44.02 8.68 -4.56
N LYS A 720 -44.81 7.67 -4.95
CA LYS A 720 -46.15 7.88 -5.49
C LYS A 720 -47.05 8.56 -4.48
N GLU A 721 -47.15 8.02 -3.27
CA GLU A 721 -48.03 8.55 -2.22
C GLU A 721 -47.67 10.00 -1.85
N LYS A 722 -46.37 10.28 -1.71
CA LYS A 722 -45.88 11.62 -1.37
C LYS A 722 -46.10 12.63 -2.49
N VAL A 723 -45.88 12.25 -3.74
CA VAL A 723 -46.21 13.10 -4.88
C VAL A 723 -47.72 13.33 -4.94
N ASP A 724 -48.54 12.29 -4.80
CA ASP A 724 -50.01 12.43 -4.78
C ASP A 724 -50.49 13.37 -3.67
N ASP A 725 -49.92 13.28 -2.47
CA ASP A 725 -50.22 14.19 -1.34
C ASP A 725 -49.77 15.63 -1.62
N LEU A 726 -48.55 15.82 -2.14
CA LEU A 726 -48.05 17.14 -2.54
C LEU A 726 -48.95 17.79 -3.60
N LEU A 727 -49.44 17.01 -4.57
CA LEU A 727 -50.32 17.52 -5.61
C LEU A 727 -51.75 17.82 -5.12
N LYS A 728 -52.14 17.29 -3.95
CA LYS A 728 -53.46 17.54 -3.32
C LYS A 728 -53.42 18.66 -2.29
N ASN A 729 -52.39 18.70 -1.45
CA ASN A 729 -52.35 19.53 -0.24
C ASN A 729 -51.17 20.54 -0.25
N GLY A 730 -49.99 20.13 -0.73
CA GLY A 730 -48.75 20.90 -0.59
C GLY A 730 -48.50 21.95 -1.68
N GLY A 731 -48.78 21.63 -2.93
CA GLY A 731 -48.61 22.48 -4.13
C GLY A 731 -49.94 22.64 -4.89
N GLN A 732 -51.05 22.59 -4.16
CA GLN A 732 -52.40 22.60 -4.73
C GLN A 732 -52.63 23.84 -5.61
N ASP A 733 -52.15 25.02 -5.20
CA ASP A 733 -52.35 26.27 -5.95
C ASP A 733 -51.54 26.28 -7.26
N GLU A 734 -50.29 25.84 -7.24
CA GLU A 734 -49.46 25.79 -8.44
C GLU A 734 -49.87 24.64 -9.37
N MET A 735 -50.25 23.49 -8.82
CA MET A 735 -50.80 22.39 -9.60
C MET A 735 -52.16 22.75 -10.21
N LYS A 736 -52.98 23.51 -9.48
CA LYS A 736 -54.23 24.07 -10.01
C LYS A 736 -53.93 25.04 -11.16
N LYS A 737 -52.94 25.92 -11.03
CA LYS A 737 -52.49 26.80 -12.14
C LYS A 737 -52.04 26.01 -13.36
N ILE A 738 -51.21 24.96 -13.17
CA ILE A 738 -50.77 24.09 -14.27
C ILE A 738 -51.98 23.43 -14.93
N LYS A 739 -52.93 22.91 -14.15
CA LYS A 739 -54.13 22.25 -14.65
C LYS A 739 -55.05 23.23 -15.41
N ASP A 740 -55.31 24.40 -14.84
CA ASP A 740 -56.18 25.42 -15.44
C ASP A 740 -55.58 25.94 -16.75
N ASN A 741 -54.27 26.17 -16.79
CA ASN A 741 -53.55 26.51 -18.01
C ASN A 741 -53.60 25.37 -19.03
N ALA A 742 -53.36 24.12 -18.62
CA ALA A 742 -53.44 22.97 -19.52
C ALA A 742 -54.85 22.79 -20.11
N ILE A 743 -55.91 22.99 -19.34
CA ILE A 743 -57.29 22.95 -19.85
C ILE A 743 -57.51 24.08 -20.86
N LYS A 744 -57.12 25.31 -20.51
CA LYS A 744 -57.27 26.48 -21.39
C LYS A 744 -56.54 26.30 -22.72
N ASP A 745 -55.34 25.75 -22.67
CA ASP A 745 -54.49 25.65 -23.86
C ASP A 745 -54.84 24.43 -24.72
N ILE A 746 -55.37 23.35 -24.12
CA ILE A 746 -55.64 22.10 -24.85
C ILE A 746 -57.10 22.03 -25.37
N CYS A 747 -58.12 22.49 -24.63
CA CYS A 747 -59.54 22.12 -24.88
C CYS A 747 -60.40 23.07 -25.77
#